data_AF-A0A7X9QER2-F1
#
_entry.id   AF-A0A7X9QER2-F1
#
_cell.length_a   1.000
_cell.length_b   1.000
_cell.length_c   1.000
_cell.angle_alpha   90.00
_cell.angle_beta   90.00
_cell.angle_gamma   90.00
#
_symmetry.space_group_name_H-M   'P 1'
#
loop_
_entity.id
_entity.type
_entity.pdbx_description
1 polymer ?
#
loop_
_entity_poly.entity_id
_entity_poly.type
_entity_poly.pdbx_seq_one_letter_code
_entity_poly.pdbx_strand_id
1 'polypeptide(L)'
;IGNAVGLDTPVSAIRLLRRLRADGYDLGDTNQVTAILEQAASSGDDTAAGDALIHALIAAGGQDEEWLTAAQLTDAHVRITRDDYLRWTADLPAELTGAMTDKWGEAPGNLFVNDDGEIVLATLRAGNVVILIQPPRGFGENPVAIYHDPDLPPSHHYLAAYRWLEHGFGADAVVHLGKHGSMEWLPGKTAALSASCATDAAIGNLPLIYPFLVNDPGEGAQAKRRAHATIVDHLVPPMARAESYGDIARLEQLLDEHANIAAMDPAKLPAIRGEIWALMRAAEMHRDLGLDERPGDDDFDNFLLHVDGWLCEIKDAQIRDGLHILGEAPAGAARVNLVLAVLRATQVWGGVGNAVPGLRAALGLAPDADSTTIDAIEAQARTLVEAMEAAGWDTAVVPGLHDDPDVRRVLTFAAEQVVPRLRRTTDELDAVLHALSGGFVPAGPSGSPLRGLVNVLPTGRNFYTVDPRAVPSRLAWQTGQAMADSLIQRYLDETGDYPSSVGLSVWGTSAMRTSGDDIAEVLALLGVRPEWDEASRRVSRLVVVPPDELGRPRIDVTVRISGFFRDAFPHVVAMLDDAVRMVADLDESAEQNFVRAHAAQDLAAHGDHRRATTRIFGSKPGSYGAGILQAIESGSWRDDNDLAEVYTAWGGFAYGRGLDGAPAADDMRANYRRITVAAKNVDSAEHDIADSDDYFQYHGGMVATVRALTGADPKAYVGDSTSPDAIRTRTLAEETARVFRARVVNPRWIAAMQRHGYKGAFELAATVDYLFGFDATAGVVHDWMYEKLATEYVLDETNQEFLRRSNPWALRGIVERLHEAAERGLWAEPDDAVLQAMQQVYLDVEGELEDRDE
;
A
#
# COMPACT_ATOMS: atom_id res chain seq x y z
N ILE A 1 -8.21 10.69 10.28
CA ILE A 1 -7.38 11.93 10.10
C ILE A 1 -5.90 11.54 10.05
N GLY A 2 -5.07 12.22 9.24
CA GLY A 2 -3.61 12.04 9.28
C GLY A 2 -3.09 10.76 8.61
N ASN A 3 -3.80 10.22 7.62
CA ASN A 3 -3.34 9.08 6.84
C ASN A 3 -2.02 9.42 6.10
N ALA A 4 -0.98 8.65 6.38
CA ALA A 4 0.32 8.76 5.76
C ALA A 4 1.04 7.42 5.89
N VAL A 5 1.15 6.67 4.79
CA VAL A 5 1.78 5.34 4.81
C VAL A 5 3.22 5.45 5.30
N GLY A 6 3.54 4.75 6.38
CA GLY A 6 4.90 4.68 6.94
C GLY A 6 5.42 5.97 7.59
N LEU A 7 4.60 7.00 7.77
CA LEU A 7 4.98 8.28 8.40
C LEU A 7 4.17 8.53 9.66
N ASP A 8 4.84 8.95 10.74
CA ASP A 8 4.23 9.51 11.93
C ASP A 8 3.83 10.96 11.66
N THR A 9 2.65 11.15 11.08
CA THR A 9 2.12 12.47 10.69
C THR A 9 2.04 13.45 11.87
N PRO A 10 1.49 13.06 13.05
CA PRO A 10 1.40 13.96 14.20
C PRO A 10 2.76 14.45 14.69
N VAL A 11 3.71 13.54 14.91
CA VAL A 11 5.06 13.91 15.38
C VAL A 11 5.81 14.72 14.32
N SER A 12 5.67 14.35 13.04
CA SER A 12 6.26 15.10 11.92
C SER A 12 5.72 16.52 11.84
N ALA A 13 4.41 16.72 12.06
CA ALA A 13 3.79 18.04 12.13
C ALA A 13 4.35 18.87 13.30
N ILE A 14 4.45 18.27 14.50
CA ILE A 14 5.05 18.92 15.67
C ILE A 14 6.48 19.40 15.38
N ARG A 15 7.31 18.55 14.77
CA ARG A 15 8.70 18.92 14.43
C ARG A 15 8.77 19.99 13.37
N LEU A 16 7.93 19.92 12.34
CA LEU A 16 7.84 20.97 11.34
C LEU A 16 7.43 22.31 11.96
N LEU A 17 6.42 22.34 12.83
CA LEU A 17 5.96 23.55 13.50
C LEU A 17 7.04 24.16 14.41
N ARG A 18 7.76 23.34 15.19
CA ARG A 18 8.93 23.82 15.96
C ARG A 18 10.00 24.40 15.05
N ARG A 19 10.28 23.72 13.94
CA ARG A 19 11.30 24.16 12.99
C ARG A 19 10.92 25.48 12.31
N LEU A 20 9.65 25.65 11.93
CA LEU A 20 9.11 26.92 11.43
C LEU A 20 9.29 28.04 12.47
N ARG A 21 8.89 27.82 13.73
CA ARG A 21 9.08 28.81 14.81
C ARG A 21 10.56 29.16 15.02
N ALA A 22 11.45 28.17 14.97
CA ALA A 22 12.89 28.38 15.11
C ALA A 22 13.51 29.17 13.94
N ASP A 23 12.95 29.03 12.73
CA ASP A 23 13.38 29.76 11.53
C ASP A 23 12.73 31.16 11.41
N GLY A 24 11.91 31.54 12.39
CA GLY A 24 11.34 32.89 12.50
C GLY A 24 9.94 33.05 11.89
N TYR A 25 9.25 31.95 11.56
CA TYR A 25 7.83 32.01 11.21
C TYR A 25 7.00 32.40 12.43
N ASP A 26 6.00 33.26 12.22
CA ASP A 26 5.11 33.72 13.27
C ASP A 26 4.01 32.70 13.56
N LEU A 27 4.14 31.99 14.68
CA LEU A 27 3.10 31.09 15.20
C LEU A 27 2.24 31.76 16.29
N GLY A 28 2.43 33.06 16.56
CA GLY A 28 1.85 33.79 17.68
C GLY A 28 2.50 33.45 19.03
N ASP A 29 2.19 34.24 20.06
CA ASP A 29 2.78 34.06 21.41
C ASP A 29 1.94 33.17 22.33
N THR A 30 0.61 33.16 22.18
CA THR A 30 -0.29 32.38 23.07
C THR A 30 -1.47 31.83 22.31
N ASN A 31 -1.42 30.55 21.98
CA ASN A 31 -2.52 29.77 21.41
C ASN A 31 -2.33 28.28 21.73
N GLN A 32 -3.31 27.46 21.35
CA GLN A 32 -3.29 26.02 21.65
C GLN A 32 -2.09 25.31 21.01
N VAL A 33 -1.72 25.65 19.77
CA VAL A 33 -0.57 25.04 19.09
C VAL A 33 0.72 25.40 19.83
N THR A 34 0.95 26.68 20.16
CA THR A 34 2.18 27.07 20.87
C THR A 34 2.26 26.50 22.28
N ALA A 35 1.13 26.35 22.98
CA ALA A 35 1.06 25.65 24.26
C ALA A 35 1.47 24.18 24.13
N ILE A 36 0.98 23.46 23.10
CA ILE A 36 1.40 22.08 22.82
C ILE A 36 2.91 22.02 22.53
N LEU A 37 3.44 22.94 21.70
CA LEU A 37 4.87 22.96 21.39
C LEU A 37 5.75 23.23 22.62
N GLU A 38 5.30 24.10 23.53
CA GLU A 38 6.02 24.43 24.78
C GLU A 38 5.96 23.28 25.79
N GLN A 39 4.80 22.64 25.92
CA GLN A 39 4.67 21.43 26.73
C GLN A 39 5.62 20.34 26.21
N ALA A 40 5.61 20.09 24.91
CA ALA A 40 6.49 19.11 24.28
C ALA A 40 7.98 19.42 24.49
N ALA A 41 8.38 20.69 24.40
CA ALA A 41 9.74 21.12 24.66
C ALA A 41 10.17 20.91 26.12
N SER A 42 9.23 21.00 27.07
CA SER A 42 9.49 20.80 28.50
C SER A 42 9.46 19.33 28.93
N SER A 43 8.60 18.50 28.34
CA SER A 43 8.52 17.06 28.61
C SER A 43 9.56 16.25 27.82
N GLY A 44 9.95 16.71 26.64
CA GLY A 44 10.75 15.95 25.68
C GLY A 44 9.96 14.83 24.98
N ASP A 45 8.63 14.85 25.06
CA ASP A 45 7.74 13.82 24.51
C ASP A 45 6.99 14.37 23.28
N ASP A 46 7.53 14.07 22.11
CA ASP A 46 6.93 14.46 20.83
C ASP A 46 5.65 13.68 20.54
N THR A 47 5.55 12.42 21.00
CA THR A 47 4.40 11.54 20.74
C THR A 47 3.16 12.08 21.45
N ALA A 48 3.27 12.41 22.75
CA ALA A 48 2.18 13.02 23.50
C ALA A 48 1.74 14.38 22.90
N ALA A 49 2.68 15.14 22.35
CA ALA A 49 2.39 16.40 21.67
C ALA A 49 1.68 16.18 20.32
N GLY A 50 2.05 15.13 19.59
CA GLY A 50 1.38 14.68 18.38
C GLY A 50 -0.07 14.30 18.67
N ASP A 51 -0.32 13.49 19.70
CA ASP A 51 -1.66 13.12 20.15
C ASP A 51 -2.48 14.37 20.49
N ALA A 52 -1.93 15.26 21.32
CA ALA A 52 -2.60 16.50 21.71
C ALA A 52 -2.95 17.40 20.50
N LEU A 53 -2.08 17.45 19.48
CA LEU A 53 -2.34 18.22 18.27
C LEU A 53 -3.51 17.65 17.46
N ILE A 54 -3.56 16.32 17.29
CA ILE A 54 -4.66 15.69 16.56
C ILE A 54 -5.97 15.76 17.34
N HIS A 55 -5.94 15.52 18.65
CA HIS A 55 -7.12 15.67 19.51
C HIS A 55 -7.65 17.10 19.47
N ALA A 56 -6.77 18.11 19.48
CA ALA A 56 -7.17 19.51 19.31
C ALA A 56 -7.82 19.79 17.95
N LEU A 57 -7.33 19.18 16.86
CA LEU A 57 -7.94 19.31 15.52
C LEU A 57 -9.34 18.67 15.47
N ILE A 58 -9.51 17.51 16.12
CA ILE A 58 -10.81 16.83 16.21
C ILE A 58 -11.78 17.68 17.04
N ALA A 59 -11.36 18.16 18.21
CA ALA A 59 -12.18 19.00 19.08
C ALA A 59 -12.58 20.35 18.43
N ALA A 60 -11.78 20.87 17.49
CA ALA A 60 -12.11 22.06 16.71
C ALA A 60 -13.25 21.86 15.69
N GLY A 61 -13.84 20.66 15.64
CA GLY A 61 -15.00 20.31 14.82
C GLY A 61 -14.76 19.12 13.89
N GLY A 62 -13.52 18.69 13.69
CA GLY A 62 -13.22 17.64 12.72
C GLY A 62 -13.76 17.97 11.32
N GLN A 63 -13.72 17.01 10.40
CA GLN A 63 -14.41 17.12 9.10
C GLN A 63 -15.24 15.87 8.87
N ASP A 64 -15.88 15.40 9.95
CA ASP A 64 -16.64 14.16 10.04
C ASP A 64 -17.98 14.49 10.71
N GLU A 65 -19.09 14.28 9.98
CA GLU A 65 -20.42 14.67 10.44
C GLU A 65 -20.88 13.87 11.67
N GLU A 66 -20.33 12.67 11.91
CA GLU A 66 -20.69 11.85 13.06
C GLU A 66 -20.24 12.49 14.39
N TRP A 67 -19.08 13.13 14.38
CA TRP A 67 -18.45 13.73 15.57
C TRP A 67 -18.66 15.25 15.64
N LEU A 68 -19.42 15.80 14.70
CA LEU A 68 -19.63 17.23 14.58
C LEU A 68 -20.84 17.66 15.40
N THR A 69 -20.60 18.42 16.47
CA THR A 69 -21.66 18.99 17.30
C THR A 69 -22.22 20.29 16.68
N ALA A 70 -23.48 20.61 17.00
CA ALA A 70 -24.10 21.88 16.61
C ALA A 70 -23.35 23.10 17.18
N ALA A 71 -22.74 22.95 18.37
CA ALA A 71 -21.91 23.98 18.98
C ALA A 71 -20.62 24.21 18.18
N GLN A 72 -19.92 23.15 17.77
CA GLN A 72 -18.73 23.27 16.92
C GLN A 72 -19.04 23.94 15.58
N LEU A 73 -20.19 23.65 14.95
CA LEU A 73 -20.63 24.34 13.74
C LEU A 73 -20.91 25.84 13.97
N THR A 74 -21.57 26.17 15.07
CA THR A 74 -21.98 27.55 15.38
C THR A 74 -20.79 28.41 15.79
N ASP A 75 -19.91 27.85 16.63
CA ASP A 75 -18.78 28.53 17.25
C ASP A 75 -17.49 28.42 16.42
N ALA A 76 -17.55 27.77 15.24
CA ALA A 76 -16.40 27.61 14.39
C ALA A 76 -15.75 28.95 14.04
N HIS A 77 -14.42 28.95 14.13
CA HIS A 77 -13.64 30.16 13.91
C HIS A 77 -13.70 30.65 12.46
N VAL A 78 -13.79 29.71 11.51
CA VAL A 78 -13.83 30.01 10.08
C VAL A 78 -15.24 29.79 9.55
N ARG A 79 -15.87 30.89 9.14
CA ARG A 79 -17.21 30.93 8.55
C ARG A 79 -17.14 31.68 7.23
N ILE A 80 -17.46 30.99 6.15
CA ILE A 80 -17.41 31.50 4.78
C ILE A 80 -18.82 31.83 4.36
N THR A 81 -19.10 33.12 4.20
CA THR A 81 -20.41 33.57 3.73
C THR A 81 -20.65 33.10 2.30
N ARG A 82 -21.92 32.88 1.95
CA ARG A 82 -22.31 32.58 0.57
C ARG A 82 -21.76 33.60 -0.43
N ASP A 83 -21.79 34.88 -0.08
CA ASP A 83 -21.32 35.96 -0.96
C ASP A 83 -19.80 35.90 -1.18
N ASP A 84 -19.02 35.60 -0.15
CA ASP A 84 -17.58 35.39 -0.29
C ASP A 84 -17.27 34.17 -1.15
N TYR A 85 -17.95 33.04 -0.90
CA TYR A 85 -17.79 31.82 -1.70
C TYR A 85 -18.10 32.05 -3.19
N LEU A 86 -19.23 32.70 -3.49
CA LEU A 86 -19.61 33.03 -4.87
C LEU A 86 -18.62 33.98 -5.53
N ARG A 87 -18.08 34.95 -4.79
CA ARG A 87 -17.06 35.87 -5.30
C ARG A 87 -15.74 35.15 -5.61
N TRP A 88 -15.32 34.22 -4.75
CA TRP A 88 -14.09 33.45 -4.90
C TRP A 88 -14.16 32.34 -5.95
N THR A 89 -15.36 31.99 -6.41
CA THR A 89 -15.59 30.96 -7.43
C THR A 89 -16.13 31.51 -8.74
N ALA A 90 -16.25 32.84 -8.87
CA ALA A 90 -16.81 33.51 -10.04
C ALA A 90 -15.98 33.34 -11.32
N ASP A 91 -14.69 32.99 -11.18
CA ASP A 91 -13.77 32.72 -12.28
C ASP A 91 -13.90 31.29 -12.85
N LEU A 92 -14.60 30.40 -12.14
CA LEU A 92 -14.68 28.99 -12.52
C LEU A 92 -15.58 28.77 -13.75
N PRO A 93 -15.18 27.88 -14.67
CA PRO A 93 -16.01 27.55 -15.83
C PRO A 93 -17.35 26.92 -15.44
N ALA A 94 -18.38 27.23 -16.23
CA ALA A 94 -19.73 26.67 -16.08
C ALA A 94 -19.80 25.13 -16.12
N GLU A 95 -18.83 24.49 -16.77
CA GLU A 95 -18.70 23.02 -16.80
C GLU A 95 -18.51 22.45 -15.38
N LEU A 96 -17.59 23.03 -14.60
CA LEU A 96 -17.29 22.56 -13.24
C LEU A 96 -18.40 22.97 -12.26
N THR A 97 -18.80 24.25 -12.28
CA THR A 97 -19.82 24.75 -11.36
C THR A 97 -21.18 24.11 -11.62
N GLY A 98 -21.54 23.86 -12.88
CA GLY A 98 -22.73 23.11 -13.25
C GLY A 98 -22.72 21.67 -12.71
N ALA A 99 -21.61 20.95 -12.88
CA ALA A 99 -21.48 19.60 -12.34
C ALA A 99 -21.58 19.58 -10.81
N MET A 100 -20.98 20.56 -10.12
CA MET A 100 -21.11 20.71 -8.68
C MET A 100 -22.57 20.97 -8.28
N THR A 101 -23.27 21.89 -8.97
CA THR A 101 -24.67 22.20 -8.67
C THR A 101 -25.60 21.02 -8.91
N ASP A 102 -25.38 20.25 -9.97
CA ASP A 102 -26.17 19.06 -10.27
C ASP A 102 -26.06 17.99 -9.17
N LYS A 103 -24.92 17.90 -8.49
CA LYS A 103 -24.67 16.88 -7.45
C LYS A 103 -24.88 17.38 -6.02
N TRP A 104 -24.52 18.62 -5.74
CA TRP A 104 -24.46 19.20 -4.39
C TRP A 104 -25.47 20.33 -4.16
N GLY A 105 -26.30 20.64 -5.16
CA GLY A 105 -27.28 21.71 -5.10
C GLY A 105 -26.68 23.10 -5.33
N GLU A 106 -27.48 24.15 -5.20
CA GLU A 106 -27.01 25.52 -5.34
C GLU A 106 -26.07 25.91 -4.19
N ALA A 107 -25.02 26.69 -4.50
CA ALA A 107 -24.10 27.21 -3.50
C ALA A 107 -24.87 27.97 -2.39
N PRO A 108 -24.54 27.75 -1.09
CA PRO A 108 -23.34 27.08 -0.57
C PRO A 108 -23.44 25.55 -0.39
N GLY A 109 -24.50 24.90 -0.87
CA GLY A 109 -24.78 23.50 -0.57
C GLY A 109 -25.33 23.30 0.85
N ASN A 110 -25.19 22.10 1.38
CA ASN A 110 -25.69 21.69 2.71
C ASN A 110 -24.63 21.08 3.63
N LEU A 111 -23.46 20.67 3.09
CA LEU A 111 -22.40 20.04 3.89
C LEU A 111 -21.63 21.09 4.70
N PHE A 112 -21.53 20.87 6.01
CA PHE A 112 -20.84 21.76 6.95
C PHE A 112 -21.33 23.23 6.84
N VAL A 113 -22.65 23.42 6.74
CA VAL A 113 -23.28 24.74 6.69
C VAL A 113 -24.03 25.00 7.99
N ASN A 114 -23.77 26.15 8.63
CA ASN A 114 -24.45 26.54 9.86
C ASN A 114 -25.87 27.11 9.59
N ASP A 115 -26.63 27.41 10.65
CA ASP A 115 -27.99 27.95 10.56
C ASP A 115 -28.09 29.31 9.82
N ASP A 116 -26.99 30.07 9.76
CA ASP A 116 -26.90 31.34 9.05
C ASP A 116 -26.58 31.16 7.54
N GLY A 117 -26.40 29.92 7.07
CA GLY A 117 -26.07 29.61 5.69
C GLY A 117 -24.60 29.87 5.33
N GLU A 118 -23.70 29.81 6.31
CA GLU A 118 -22.25 29.98 6.14
C GLU A 118 -21.57 28.60 6.11
N ILE A 119 -20.61 28.40 5.20
CA ILE A 119 -19.79 27.19 5.17
C ILE A 119 -18.75 27.29 6.28
N VAL A 120 -18.62 26.22 7.07
CA VAL A 120 -17.78 26.16 8.25
C VAL A 120 -16.55 25.30 8.01
N LEU A 121 -15.37 25.74 8.49
CA LEU A 121 -14.14 24.93 8.47
C LEU A 121 -13.58 24.73 9.88
N ALA A 122 -13.31 23.47 10.24
CA ALA A 122 -12.52 23.15 11.42
C ALA A 122 -11.03 23.43 11.17
N THR A 123 -10.44 24.32 11.98
CA THR A 123 -9.03 24.74 11.84
C THR A 123 -8.40 25.04 13.19
N LEU A 124 -7.08 24.83 13.31
CA LEU A 124 -6.25 25.39 14.37
C LEU A 124 -5.37 26.48 13.78
N ARG A 125 -5.56 27.73 14.23
CA ARG A 125 -4.76 28.87 13.82
C ARG A 125 -3.69 29.22 14.87
N ALA A 126 -2.45 29.34 14.42
CA ALA A 126 -1.31 29.75 15.21
C ALA A 126 -0.55 30.86 14.46
N GLY A 127 -0.84 32.13 14.78
CA GLY A 127 -0.26 33.28 14.09
C GLY A 127 -0.57 33.26 12.58
N ASN A 128 0.48 33.13 11.78
CA ASN A 128 0.48 33.04 10.32
C ASN A 128 0.51 31.58 9.80
N VAL A 129 0.27 30.59 10.67
CA VAL A 129 0.11 29.18 10.30
C VAL A 129 -1.31 28.75 10.61
N VAL A 130 -1.94 28.03 9.68
CA VAL A 130 -3.20 27.32 9.92
C VAL A 130 -3.00 25.84 9.66
N ILE A 131 -3.55 25.02 10.55
CA ILE A 131 -3.60 23.57 10.43
C ILE A 131 -5.07 23.20 10.24
N LEU A 132 -5.37 22.43 9.20
CA LEU A 132 -6.71 21.95 8.92
C LEU A 132 -6.65 20.53 8.35
N ILE A 133 -7.77 19.83 8.48
CA ILE A 133 -7.98 18.53 7.86
C ILE A 133 -8.47 18.77 6.44
N GLN A 134 -7.97 18.00 5.47
CA GLN A 134 -8.51 18.05 4.12
C GLN A 134 -10.00 17.65 4.13
N PRO A 135 -10.91 18.44 3.52
CA PRO A 135 -12.32 18.11 3.51
C PRO A 135 -12.65 16.72 2.91
N PRO A 136 -13.74 16.08 3.33
CA PRO A 136 -14.15 14.78 2.83
C PRO A 136 -14.48 14.83 1.34
N ARG A 137 -14.26 13.70 0.66
CA ARG A 137 -14.41 13.58 -0.79
C ARG A 137 -15.86 13.64 -1.28
N GLY A 138 -16.83 13.33 -0.41
CA GLY A 138 -18.26 13.33 -0.72
C GLY A 138 -18.93 11.95 -0.86
N PHE A 139 -18.17 10.85 -0.83
CA PHE A 139 -18.76 9.51 -1.05
C PHE A 139 -19.52 8.97 0.16
N GLY A 140 -19.13 9.35 1.39
CA GLY A 140 -19.89 9.00 2.60
C GLY A 140 -21.22 9.73 2.68
N GLU A 141 -21.24 10.99 2.25
CA GLU A 141 -22.40 11.87 2.23
C GLU A 141 -23.37 11.55 1.08
N ASN A 142 -22.90 10.80 0.06
CA ASN A 142 -23.73 10.29 -1.03
C ASN A 142 -23.33 8.85 -1.41
N PRO A 143 -23.76 7.83 -0.64
CA PRO A 143 -23.41 6.44 -0.92
C PRO A 143 -23.92 5.93 -2.27
N VAL A 144 -25.00 6.51 -2.81
CA VAL A 144 -25.52 6.18 -4.15
C VAL A 144 -24.49 6.52 -5.24
N ALA A 145 -23.67 7.56 -5.04
CA ALA A 145 -22.60 7.92 -5.96
C ALA A 145 -21.53 6.83 -6.08
N ILE A 146 -21.35 5.98 -5.06
CA ILE A 146 -20.40 4.85 -5.10
C ILE A 146 -20.78 3.87 -6.21
N TYR A 147 -22.07 3.68 -6.48
CA TYR A 147 -22.55 2.73 -7.51
C TYR A 147 -22.54 3.30 -8.93
N HIS A 148 -22.49 4.63 -9.09
CA HIS A 148 -22.83 5.26 -10.38
C HIS A 148 -21.89 6.39 -10.83
N ASP A 149 -21.23 7.07 -9.91
CA ASP A 149 -20.55 8.35 -10.15
C ASP A 149 -19.09 8.33 -9.67
N PRO A 150 -18.19 7.53 -10.29
CA PRO A 150 -16.76 7.54 -9.96
C PRO A 150 -16.10 8.91 -10.22
N ASP A 151 -16.74 9.77 -11.01
CA ASP A 151 -16.36 11.15 -11.33
C ASP A 151 -17.13 12.19 -10.50
N LEU A 152 -17.64 11.83 -9.31
CA LEU A 152 -18.29 12.75 -8.38
C LEU A 152 -17.49 14.06 -8.24
N PRO A 153 -18.01 15.25 -8.56
CA PRO A 153 -17.29 16.51 -8.39
C PRO A 153 -17.05 16.82 -6.90
N PRO A 154 -16.07 17.67 -6.55
CA PRO A 154 -15.90 18.10 -5.16
C PRO A 154 -17.17 18.83 -4.67
N SER A 155 -17.42 18.76 -3.37
CA SER A 155 -18.51 19.52 -2.74
C SER A 155 -18.20 21.01 -2.67
N HIS A 156 -19.22 21.83 -2.40
CA HIS A 156 -19.02 23.26 -2.13
C HIS A 156 -18.09 23.49 -0.94
N HIS A 157 -18.24 22.71 0.14
CA HIS A 157 -17.37 22.74 1.32
C HIS A 157 -15.90 22.42 0.96
N TYR A 158 -15.65 21.38 0.16
CA TYR A 158 -14.30 21.03 -0.29
C TYR A 158 -13.62 22.19 -1.02
N LEU A 159 -14.33 22.78 -1.98
CA LEU A 159 -13.80 23.89 -2.76
C LEU A 159 -13.64 25.16 -1.93
N ALA A 160 -14.59 25.43 -1.03
CA ALA A 160 -14.56 26.57 -0.12
C ALA A 160 -13.34 26.53 0.79
N ALA A 161 -12.92 25.35 1.27
CA ALA A 161 -11.74 25.20 2.11
C ALA A 161 -10.47 25.71 1.42
N TYR A 162 -10.20 25.26 0.19
CA TYR A 162 -9.02 25.69 -0.55
C TYR A 162 -9.12 27.15 -1.02
N ARG A 163 -10.31 27.63 -1.41
CA ARG A 163 -10.50 29.05 -1.75
C ARG A 163 -10.38 29.98 -0.56
N TRP A 164 -10.75 29.50 0.63
CA TRP A 164 -10.49 30.21 1.87
C TRP A 164 -8.99 30.29 2.17
N LEU A 165 -8.20 29.23 1.92
CA LEU A 165 -6.75 29.32 2.06
C LEU A 165 -6.15 30.43 1.19
N GLU A 166 -6.58 30.53 -0.08
CA GLU A 166 -6.07 31.54 -1.01
C GLU A 166 -6.57 32.96 -0.68
N HIS A 167 -7.87 33.15 -0.44
CA HIS A 167 -8.48 34.47 -0.37
C HIS A 167 -8.88 34.94 1.02
N GLY A 168 -9.20 34.02 1.93
CA GLY A 168 -9.63 34.30 3.30
C GLY A 168 -8.46 34.39 4.26
N PHE A 169 -7.67 33.32 4.34
CA PHE A 169 -6.44 33.28 5.13
C PHE A 169 -5.30 34.04 4.46
N GLY A 170 -5.19 33.94 3.12
CA GLY A 170 -4.10 34.55 2.36
C GLY A 170 -2.80 33.75 2.47
N ALA A 171 -2.87 32.42 2.35
CA ALA A 171 -1.72 31.54 2.42
C ALA A 171 -0.71 31.85 1.30
N ASP A 172 0.57 31.95 1.65
CA ASP A 172 1.65 32.04 0.67
C ASP A 172 2.02 30.67 0.06
N ALA A 173 1.75 29.59 0.79
CA ALA A 173 2.00 28.22 0.38
C ALA A 173 1.16 27.23 1.20
N VAL A 174 0.99 26.02 0.68
CA VAL A 174 0.35 24.88 1.37
C VAL A 174 1.37 23.76 1.55
N VAL A 175 1.39 23.15 2.73
CA VAL A 175 2.12 21.91 3.00
C VAL A 175 1.11 20.80 3.26
N HIS A 176 1.02 19.81 2.36
CA HIS A 176 0.33 18.55 2.68
C HIS A 176 1.34 17.60 3.34
N LEU A 177 1.00 17.02 4.48
CA LEU A 177 1.90 16.12 5.22
C LEU A 177 1.55 14.65 4.98
N GLY A 178 2.37 13.97 4.17
CA GLY A 178 2.31 12.52 3.97
C GLY A 178 1.43 12.05 2.82
N LYS A 179 1.73 10.85 2.32
CA LYS A 179 0.97 10.19 1.24
C LYS A 179 -0.37 9.66 1.76
N HIS A 180 -1.51 10.02 1.18
CA HIS A 180 -1.71 11.13 0.25
C HIS A 180 -3.09 11.76 0.49
N GLY A 181 -3.24 13.01 0.05
CA GLY A 181 -4.53 13.67 0.02
C GLY A 181 -5.41 13.13 -1.11
N SER A 182 -6.63 13.64 -1.18
CA SER A 182 -7.61 13.37 -2.24
C SER A 182 -7.60 14.42 -3.37
N MET A 183 -6.99 15.59 -3.14
CA MET A 183 -7.09 16.77 -4.02
C MET A 183 -6.45 16.54 -5.39
N GLU A 184 -5.30 15.89 -5.45
CA GLU A 184 -4.62 15.50 -6.69
C GLU A 184 -5.32 14.36 -7.45
N TRP A 185 -6.36 13.76 -6.86
CA TRP A 185 -7.18 12.67 -7.42
C TRP A 185 -8.60 13.12 -7.79
N LEU A 186 -8.92 14.41 -7.65
CA LEU A 186 -10.24 14.93 -8.06
C LEU A 186 -10.46 14.78 -9.57
N PRO A 187 -11.72 14.74 -10.03
CA PRO A 187 -12.03 14.52 -11.44
C PRO A 187 -11.44 15.59 -12.37
N GLY A 188 -10.96 15.16 -13.53
CA GLY A 188 -10.44 16.08 -14.54
C GLY A 188 -9.45 15.40 -15.50
N LYS A 189 -8.71 16.20 -16.27
CA LYS A 189 -7.68 15.69 -17.18
C LYS A 189 -6.59 14.92 -16.42
N THR A 190 -5.93 14.03 -17.15
CA THR A 190 -4.86 13.14 -16.65
C THR A 190 -3.60 13.91 -16.23
N ALA A 191 -3.24 14.96 -16.97
CA ALA A 191 -2.18 15.92 -16.67
C ALA A 191 -2.45 17.21 -17.45
N ALA A 192 -1.64 18.27 -17.20
CA ALA A 192 -1.79 19.58 -17.85
C ALA A 192 -3.25 20.08 -17.73
N LEU A 193 -3.64 20.35 -16.49
CA LEU A 193 -5.03 20.60 -16.14
C LEU A 193 -5.59 21.85 -16.86
N SER A 194 -6.90 21.82 -17.09
CA SER A 194 -7.67 22.98 -17.53
C SER A 194 -8.38 23.63 -16.35
N ALA A 195 -8.89 24.84 -16.54
CA ALA A 195 -9.68 25.56 -15.53
C ALA A 195 -10.96 24.82 -15.07
N SER A 196 -11.44 23.83 -15.84
CA SER A 196 -12.57 22.96 -15.44
C SER A 196 -12.16 21.70 -14.68
N CYS A 197 -10.87 21.43 -14.51
CA CYS A 197 -10.41 20.33 -13.66
C CYS A 197 -10.58 20.72 -12.18
N ALA A 198 -11.20 19.83 -11.40
CA ALA A 198 -11.48 20.11 -10.00
C ALA A 198 -10.21 20.33 -9.15
N THR A 199 -9.13 19.61 -9.44
CA THR A 199 -7.84 19.83 -8.77
C THR A 199 -7.30 21.25 -9.01
N ASP A 200 -7.32 21.72 -10.26
CA ASP A 200 -6.88 23.08 -10.64
C ASP A 200 -7.74 24.15 -9.95
N ALA A 201 -9.05 23.96 -9.96
CA ALA A 201 -9.99 24.85 -9.31
C ALA A 201 -9.84 24.90 -7.77
N ALA A 202 -9.37 23.82 -7.15
CA ALA A 202 -9.13 23.76 -5.72
C ALA A 202 -7.82 24.48 -5.36
N ILE A 203 -6.66 24.00 -5.83
CA ILE A 203 -5.36 24.54 -5.38
C ILE A 203 -5.01 25.89 -6.02
N GLY A 204 -5.57 26.21 -7.18
CA GLY A 204 -5.34 27.47 -7.89
C GLY A 204 -3.84 27.74 -8.08
N ASN A 205 -3.40 28.93 -7.69
CA ASN A 205 -1.99 29.35 -7.82
C ASN A 205 -1.15 29.08 -6.56
N LEU A 206 -1.72 28.46 -5.52
CA LEU A 206 -0.98 28.22 -4.28
C LEU A 206 0.17 27.24 -4.52
N PRO A 207 1.42 27.61 -4.15
CA PRO A 207 2.53 26.67 -4.11
C PRO A 207 2.22 25.51 -3.17
N LEU A 208 2.32 24.28 -3.67
CA LEU A 208 2.13 23.06 -2.88
C LEU A 208 3.47 22.41 -2.61
N ILE A 209 3.89 22.36 -1.35
CA ILE A 209 5.03 21.58 -0.88
C ILE A 209 4.49 20.28 -0.28
N TYR A 210 5.12 19.16 -0.59
CA TYR A 210 4.56 17.87 -0.21
C TYR A 210 5.63 16.88 0.28
N PRO A 211 5.82 16.74 1.60
CA PRO A 211 6.50 15.60 2.19
C PRO A 211 5.86 14.27 1.76
N PHE A 212 6.64 13.43 1.07
CA PHE A 212 6.11 12.23 0.41
C PHE A 212 7.07 11.04 0.53
N LEU A 213 6.54 9.82 0.66
CA LEU A 213 7.36 8.63 0.83
C LEU A 213 8.21 8.30 -0.42
N VAL A 214 9.52 8.07 -0.25
CA VAL A 214 10.48 7.88 -1.35
C VAL A 214 10.20 6.66 -2.24
N ASN A 215 9.61 5.59 -1.67
CA ASN A 215 9.28 4.37 -2.41
C ASN A 215 7.87 4.37 -3.01
N ASP A 216 7.11 5.46 -2.94
CA ASP A 216 5.78 5.61 -3.56
C ASP A 216 5.79 6.61 -4.73
N PRO A 217 6.52 6.27 -5.82
CA PRO A 217 6.74 7.16 -6.94
C PRO A 217 5.48 7.50 -7.73
N GLY A 218 4.51 6.57 -7.79
CA GLY A 218 3.34 6.74 -8.62
C GLY A 218 2.45 7.87 -8.12
N GLU A 219 2.07 7.79 -6.85
CA GLU A 219 1.21 8.74 -6.18
C GLU A 219 1.88 10.11 -6.06
N GLY A 220 3.18 10.17 -5.76
CA GLY A 220 3.89 11.45 -5.78
C GLY A 220 4.00 12.05 -7.19
N ALA A 221 4.14 11.23 -8.24
CA ALA A 221 4.08 11.72 -9.62
C ALA A 221 2.70 12.25 -10.01
N GLN A 222 1.62 11.71 -9.45
CA GLN A 222 0.27 12.24 -9.62
C GLN A 222 0.16 13.66 -9.03
N ALA A 223 0.59 13.84 -7.79
CA ALA A 223 0.61 15.15 -7.12
C ALA A 223 1.44 16.19 -7.92
N LYS A 224 2.61 15.79 -8.43
CA LYS A 224 3.46 16.66 -9.27
C LYS A 224 2.78 17.11 -10.56
N ARG A 225 2.04 16.22 -11.22
CA ARG A 225 1.47 16.44 -12.56
C ARG A 225 0.12 17.12 -12.54
N ARG A 226 -0.67 16.89 -11.48
CA ARG A 226 -2.05 17.39 -11.36
C ARG A 226 -2.18 18.53 -10.35
N ALA A 227 -1.30 18.65 -9.37
CA ALA A 227 -1.39 19.70 -8.35
C ALA A 227 -0.10 20.53 -8.22
N HIS A 228 0.77 20.51 -9.25
CA HIS A 228 2.06 21.23 -9.30
C HIS A 228 2.90 21.08 -8.02
N ALA A 229 2.80 19.92 -7.36
CA ALA A 229 3.46 19.68 -6.09
C ALA A 229 5.00 19.70 -6.24
N THR A 230 5.65 20.42 -5.33
CA THR A 230 7.08 20.26 -5.03
C THR A 230 7.20 19.19 -3.96
N ILE A 231 7.54 17.98 -4.40
CA ILE A 231 7.78 16.87 -3.47
C ILE A 231 9.05 17.16 -2.66
N VAL A 232 9.01 16.84 -1.37
CA VAL A 232 10.19 16.68 -0.53
C VAL A 232 10.14 15.25 -0.02
N ASP A 233 10.88 14.36 -0.66
CA ASP A 233 10.79 12.94 -0.33
C ASP A 233 11.29 12.67 1.09
N HIS A 234 10.68 11.70 1.76
CA HIS A 234 11.10 11.26 3.09
C HIS A 234 11.42 9.77 3.12
N LEU A 235 12.21 9.37 4.12
CA LEU A 235 12.69 8.00 4.27
C LEU A 235 11.53 7.02 4.49
N VAL A 236 11.78 5.77 4.12
CA VAL A 236 10.96 4.63 4.53
C VAL A 236 10.98 4.48 6.05
N PRO A 237 9.93 3.89 6.65
CA PRO A 237 9.92 3.57 8.08
C PRO A 237 11.12 2.68 8.47
N PRO A 238 11.52 2.67 9.75
CA PRO A 238 12.51 1.72 10.23
C PRO A 238 12.04 0.29 9.94
N MET A 239 12.93 -0.54 9.41
CA MET A 239 12.65 -1.92 9.04
C MET A 239 13.39 -2.87 9.97
N ALA A 240 12.80 -4.03 10.27
CA ALA A 240 13.46 -5.11 10.99
C ALA A 240 12.98 -6.48 10.51
N ARG A 241 13.72 -7.51 10.88
CA ARG A 241 13.29 -8.90 10.74
C ARG A 241 12.12 -9.18 11.70
N ALA A 242 11.12 -9.93 11.23
CA ALA A 242 9.91 -10.24 11.99
C ALA A 242 10.20 -11.08 13.24
N GLU A 243 11.17 -12.01 13.15
CA GLU A 243 11.50 -12.99 14.19
C GLU A 243 10.35 -13.94 14.55
N SER A 244 10.65 -15.01 15.28
CA SER A 244 9.67 -15.95 15.82
C SER A 244 9.21 -15.53 17.22
N TYR A 245 7.97 -15.87 17.58
CA TYR A 245 7.37 -15.59 18.88
C TYR A 245 6.33 -16.65 19.26
N GLY A 246 5.92 -16.70 20.53
CA GLY A 246 4.84 -17.56 21.00
C GLY A 246 4.98 -19.02 20.52
N ASP A 247 3.91 -19.55 19.95
CA ASP A 247 3.87 -20.93 19.45
C ASP A 247 4.71 -21.14 18.18
N ILE A 248 5.02 -20.10 17.41
CA ILE A 248 5.94 -20.19 16.24
C ILE A 248 7.34 -20.53 16.73
N ALA A 249 7.82 -19.84 17.76
CA ALA A 249 9.13 -20.14 18.37
C ALA A 249 9.16 -21.52 19.05
N ARG A 250 8.03 -21.97 19.64
CA ARG A 250 7.91 -23.32 20.18
C ARG A 250 7.95 -24.39 19.09
N LEU A 251 7.34 -24.12 17.94
CA LEU A 251 7.38 -25.05 16.81
C LEU A 251 8.80 -25.20 16.27
N GLU A 252 9.56 -24.09 16.12
CA GLU A 252 10.99 -24.15 15.76
C GLU A 252 11.77 -25.08 16.70
N GLN A 253 11.59 -24.95 18.02
CA GLN A 253 12.26 -25.81 19.01
C GLN A 253 11.89 -27.29 18.85
N LEU A 254 10.63 -27.60 18.51
CA LEU A 254 10.20 -28.97 18.26
C LEU A 254 10.77 -29.54 16.95
N LEU A 255 10.98 -28.73 15.92
CA LEU A 255 11.65 -29.16 14.69
C LEU A 255 13.13 -29.47 14.94
N ASP A 256 13.82 -28.65 15.73
CA ASP A 256 15.20 -28.93 16.15
C ASP A 256 15.29 -30.23 16.97
N GLU A 257 14.36 -30.44 17.90
CA GLU A 257 14.27 -31.68 18.67
C GLU A 257 13.99 -32.88 17.77
N HIS A 258 13.08 -32.74 16.79
CA HIS A 258 12.81 -33.76 15.80
C HIS A 258 14.06 -34.15 15.01
N ALA A 259 14.84 -33.17 14.52
CA ALA A 259 16.09 -33.44 13.80
C ALA A 259 17.12 -34.19 14.67
N ASN A 260 17.24 -33.80 15.95
CA ASN A 260 18.12 -34.48 16.91
C ASN A 260 17.67 -35.93 17.19
N ILE A 261 16.36 -36.14 17.39
CA ILE A 261 15.78 -37.47 17.63
C ILE A 261 15.95 -38.36 16.40
N ALA A 262 15.74 -37.83 15.19
CA ALA A 262 15.95 -38.55 13.94
C ALA A 262 17.39 -39.10 13.82
N ALA A 263 18.37 -38.33 14.29
CA ALA A 263 19.78 -38.74 14.27
C ALA A 263 20.18 -39.69 15.41
N MET A 264 19.58 -39.55 16.61
CA MET A 264 20.05 -40.22 17.83
C MET A 264 19.17 -41.37 18.33
N ASP A 265 17.84 -41.25 18.23
CA ASP A 265 16.88 -42.21 18.79
C ASP A 265 15.59 -42.30 17.94
N PRO A 266 15.66 -42.88 16.72
CA PRO A 266 14.52 -42.90 15.79
C PRO A 266 13.25 -43.55 16.34
N ALA A 267 13.35 -44.40 17.36
CA ALA A 267 12.21 -45.04 18.01
C ALA A 267 11.25 -44.03 18.68
N LYS A 268 11.71 -42.80 18.94
CA LYS A 268 10.91 -41.71 19.52
C LYS A 268 10.25 -40.79 18.49
N LEU A 269 10.55 -40.94 17.20
CA LEU A 269 9.98 -40.09 16.14
C LEU A 269 8.44 -40.00 16.19
N PRO A 270 7.68 -41.10 16.40
CA PRO A 270 6.22 -41.00 16.44
C PRO A 270 5.68 -40.09 17.56
N ALA A 271 6.40 -39.97 18.68
CA ALA A 271 6.00 -39.12 19.79
C ALA A 271 6.19 -37.64 19.45
N ILE A 272 7.39 -37.25 18.99
CA ILE A 272 7.69 -35.85 18.63
C ILE A 272 6.84 -35.38 17.44
N ARG A 273 6.56 -36.24 16.46
CA ARG A 273 5.61 -35.94 15.37
C ARG A 273 4.19 -35.68 15.88
N GLY A 274 3.78 -36.43 16.90
CA GLY A 274 2.50 -36.22 17.59
C GLY A 274 2.43 -34.88 18.32
N GLU A 275 3.51 -34.48 18.99
CA GLU A 275 3.63 -33.18 19.67
C GLU A 275 3.64 -32.01 18.69
N ILE A 276 4.42 -32.09 17.61
CA ILE A 276 4.43 -31.10 16.53
C ILE A 276 3.03 -30.90 15.97
N TRP A 277 2.35 -31.99 15.59
CA TRP A 277 1.00 -31.90 15.05
C TRP A 277 0.00 -31.31 16.05
N ALA A 278 0.08 -31.71 17.32
CA ALA A 278 -0.79 -31.17 18.37
C ALA A 278 -0.61 -29.65 18.55
N LEU A 279 0.64 -29.17 18.51
CA LEU A 279 0.93 -27.73 18.55
C LEU A 279 0.38 -27.01 17.31
N MET A 280 0.63 -27.54 16.11
CA MET A 280 0.14 -26.94 14.86
C MET A 280 -1.39 -26.89 14.79
N ARG A 281 -2.08 -27.88 15.35
CA ARG A 281 -3.54 -27.86 15.50
C ARG A 281 -3.99 -26.80 16.49
N ALA A 282 -3.37 -26.73 17.66
CA ALA A 282 -3.74 -25.79 18.71
C ALA A 282 -3.47 -24.31 18.33
N ALA A 283 -2.42 -24.05 17.56
CA ALA A 283 -2.04 -22.71 17.11
C ALA A 283 -2.56 -22.37 15.70
N GLU A 284 -3.44 -23.20 15.14
CA GLU A 284 -4.07 -23.02 13.82
C GLU A 284 -3.11 -23.01 12.62
N MET A 285 -1.86 -23.45 12.82
CA MET A 285 -0.83 -23.48 11.78
C MET A 285 -1.08 -24.49 10.66
N HIS A 286 -1.82 -25.56 10.98
CA HIS A 286 -2.27 -26.51 9.96
C HIS A 286 -3.16 -25.84 8.90
N ARG A 287 -3.96 -24.83 9.26
CA ARG A 287 -4.80 -24.09 8.30
C ARG A 287 -3.98 -23.21 7.37
N ASP A 288 -2.94 -22.55 7.89
CA ASP A 288 -2.04 -21.72 7.07
C ASP A 288 -1.34 -22.51 5.97
N LEU A 289 -1.07 -23.79 6.24
CA LEU A 289 -0.42 -24.72 5.32
C LEU A 289 -1.41 -25.54 4.50
N GLY A 290 -2.72 -25.28 4.62
CA GLY A 290 -3.77 -25.98 3.88
C GLY A 290 -3.94 -27.46 4.25
N LEU A 291 -3.77 -27.81 5.53
CA LEU A 291 -3.80 -29.19 6.01
C LEU A 291 -5.03 -29.48 6.87
N ASP A 292 -5.96 -30.28 6.34
CA ASP A 292 -7.14 -30.73 7.07
C ASP A 292 -6.84 -31.90 8.03
N GLU A 293 -5.96 -32.80 7.61
CA GLU A 293 -5.61 -34.03 8.35
C GLU A 293 -4.10 -34.15 8.56
N ARG A 294 -3.72 -34.92 9.59
CA ARG A 294 -2.31 -35.20 9.86
C ARG A 294 -1.73 -36.06 8.73
N PRO A 295 -0.59 -35.70 8.14
CA PRO A 295 0.12 -36.57 7.21
C PRO A 295 0.47 -37.93 7.82
N GLY A 296 0.51 -38.97 6.99
CA GLY A 296 0.99 -40.28 7.41
C GLY A 296 2.45 -40.24 7.86
N ASP A 297 2.86 -41.16 8.73
CA ASP A 297 4.22 -41.15 9.31
C ASP A 297 5.35 -41.28 8.27
N ASP A 298 5.07 -41.87 7.11
CA ASP A 298 6.02 -42.01 6.00
C ASP A 298 6.23 -40.68 5.23
N ASP A 299 5.23 -39.80 5.21
CA ASP A 299 5.26 -38.51 4.51
C ASP A 299 5.52 -37.34 5.46
N PHE A 300 5.42 -37.56 6.77
CA PHE A 300 5.52 -36.51 7.79
C PHE A 300 6.86 -35.77 7.75
N ASP A 301 7.97 -36.48 7.56
CA ASP A 301 9.30 -35.84 7.52
C ASP A 301 9.46 -34.93 6.30
N ASN A 302 8.91 -35.32 5.14
CA ASN A 302 8.90 -34.46 3.95
C ASN A 302 7.98 -33.24 4.16
N PHE A 303 6.85 -33.44 4.83
CA PHE A 303 5.98 -32.35 5.25
C PHE A 303 6.71 -31.37 6.19
N LEU A 304 7.54 -31.83 7.13
CA LEU A 304 8.30 -30.95 8.01
C LEU A 304 9.28 -30.05 7.24
N LEU A 305 9.77 -30.46 6.07
CA LEU A 305 10.58 -29.58 5.21
C LEU A 305 9.76 -28.38 4.70
N HIS A 306 8.48 -28.59 4.40
CA HIS A 306 7.58 -27.51 4.03
C HIS A 306 7.30 -26.57 5.22
N VAL A 307 7.09 -27.13 6.41
CA VAL A 307 6.90 -26.35 7.66
C VAL A 307 8.14 -25.51 7.96
N ASP A 308 9.33 -26.08 7.84
CA ASP A 308 10.61 -25.39 8.08
C ASP A 308 10.79 -24.22 7.11
N GLY A 309 10.50 -24.42 5.82
CA GLY A 309 10.52 -23.35 4.83
C GLY A 309 9.54 -22.22 5.16
N TRP A 310 8.30 -22.55 5.52
CA TRP A 310 7.28 -21.57 5.90
C TRP A 310 7.65 -20.77 7.16
N LEU A 311 8.16 -21.45 8.21
CA LEU A 311 8.65 -20.79 9.43
C LEU A 311 9.79 -19.83 9.13
N CYS A 312 10.75 -20.28 8.31
CA CYS A 312 11.88 -19.47 7.90
C CYS A 312 11.42 -18.19 7.17
N GLU A 313 10.42 -18.31 6.30
CA GLU A 313 9.91 -17.17 5.53
C GLU A 313 9.13 -16.15 6.37
N ILE A 314 8.35 -16.61 7.36
CA ILE A 314 7.69 -15.72 8.31
C ILE A 314 8.72 -15.02 9.18
N LYS A 315 9.66 -15.78 9.75
CA LYS A 315 10.72 -15.27 10.62
C LYS A 315 11.60 -14.26 9.90
N ASP A 316 12.05 -14.57 8.68
CA ASP A 316 12.98 -13.74 7.91
C ASP A 316 12.30 -12.56 7.21
N ALA A 317 10.96 -12.48 7.20
CA ALA A 317 10.23 -11.37 6.61
C ALA A 317 10.73 -10.02 7.13
N GLN A 318 10.86 -9.04 6.24
CA GLN A 318 11.11 -7.65 6.63
C GLN A 318 9.78 -6.98 6.90
N ILE A 319 9.63 -6.45 8.11
CA ILE A 319 8.45 -5.71 8.56
C ILE A 319 8.88 -4.34 9.07
N ARG A 320 7.91 -3.42 9.16
CA ARG A 320 8.12 -2.13 9.80
C ARG A 320 8.32 -2.31 11.32
N ASP A 321 9.37 -1.69 11.86
CA ASP A 321 9.65 -1.60 13.30
C ASP A 321 9.41 -0.17 13.81
N GLY A 322 8.33 0.44 13.34
CA GLY A 322 7.90 1.80 13.68
C GLY A 322 7.47 2.59 12.45
N LEU A 323 7.34 3.90 12.63
CA LEU A 323 7.01 4.86 11.58
C LEU A 323 8.16 5.85 11.41
N HIS A 324 8.34 6.37 10.19
CA HIS A 324 9.30 7.44 9.94
C HIS A 324 8.82 8.73 10.59
N ILE A 325 9.75 9.54 11.11
CA ILE A 325 9.47 10.90 11.59
C ILE A 325 10.24 11.87 10.70
N LEU A 326 9.57 12.85 10.12
CA LEU A 326 10.17 13.77 9.16
C LEU A 326 11.40 14.48 9.75
N GLY A 327 12.55 14.34 9.07
CA GLY A 327 13.84 14.88 9.51
C GLY A 327 14.56 14.02 10.57
N GLU A 328 14.07 12.83 10.92
CA GLU A 328 14.74 11.92 11.84
C GLU A 328 15.57 10.87 11.12
N ALA A 329 16.89 11.03 11.14
CA ALA A 329 17.77 9.98 10.63
C ALA A 329 17.80 8.78 11.59
N PRO A 330 17.75 7.53 11.10
CA PRO A 330 17.85 6.35 11.94
C PRO A 330 19.22 6.28 12.65
N ALA A 331 19.21 5.84 13.90
CA ALA A 331 20.39 5.69 14.75
C ALA A 331 20.35 4.39 15.55
N GLY A 332 21.53 3.92 16.01
CA GLY A 332 21.65 2.72 16.83
C GLY A 332 21.02 1.50 16.17
N ALA A 333 20.19 0.77 16.94
CA ALA A 333 19.53 -0.44 16.47
C ALA A 333 18.67 -0.24 15.22
N ALA A 334 17.94 0.88 15.11
CA ALA A 334 17.11 1.17 13.93
C ALA A 334 17.97 1.34 12.66
N ARG A 335 19.13 1.99 12.76
CA ARG A 335 20.07 2.10 11.64
C ARG A 335 20.70 0.76 11.29
N VAL A 336 21.09 -0.04 12.28
CA VAL A 336 21.63 -1.39 12.06
C VAL A 336 20.62 -2.24 11.29
N ASN A 337 19.38 -2.31 11.76
CA ASN A 337 18.34 -3.11 11.11
C ASN A 337 18.03 -2.61 9.68
N LEU A 338 17.92 -1.29 9.48
CA LEU A 338 17.68 -0.74 8.14
C LEU A 338 18.86 -0.98 7.18
N VAL A 339 20.11 -0.87 7.65
CA VAL A 339 21.27 -1.18 6.81
C VAL A 339 21.32 -2.67 6.49
N LEU A 340 21.00 -3.56 7.43
CA LEU A 340 20.87 -5.00 7.15
C LEU A 340 19.82 -5.27 6.07
N ALA A 341 18.64 -4.64 6.17
CA ALA A 341 17.57 -4.76 5.19
C ALA A 341 18.03 -4.31 3.79
N VAL A 342 18.68 -3.14 3.68
CA VAL A 342 19.21 -2.60 2.41
C VAL A 342 20.29 -3.50 1.82
N LEU A 343 21.20 -4.00 2.65
CA LEU A 343 22.32 -4.84 2.21
C LEU A 343 21.90 -6.28 1.91
N ARG A 344 20.66 -6.67 2.20
CA ARG A 344 20.14 -8.00 1.89
C ARG A 344 20.00 -8.21 0.38
N ALA A 345 19.60 -7.17 -0.34
CA ALA A 345 19.43 -7.19 -1.79
C ALA A 345 20.75 -7.02 -2.55
N THR A 346 20.78 -7.55 -3.77
CA THR A 346 21.84 -7.29 -4.74
C THR A 346 21.77 -5.83 -5.21
N GLN A 347 22.89 -5.11 -5.17
CA GLN A 347 22.92 -3.67 -5.40
C GLN A 347 23.07 -3.32 -6.88
N VAL A 348 22.19 -2.45 -7.39
CA VAL A 348 22.31 -1.80 -8.69
C VAL A 348 22.93 -0.42 -8.46
N TRP A 349 24.19 -0.24 -8.85
CA TRP A 349 24.95 0.98 -8.53
C TRP A 349 25.77 1.49 -9.72
N GLY A 350 25.78 2.81 -9.93
CA GLY A 350 26.57 3.43 -11.00
C GLY A 350 26.18 2.99 -12.42
N GLY A 351 24.94 2.53 -12.62
CA GLY A 351 24.47 1.98 -13.89
C GLY A 351 24.93 0.54 -14.15
N VAL A 352 25.56 -0.12 -13.17
CA VAL A 352 25.99 -1.51 -13.23
C VAL A 352 25.04 -2.36 -12.39
N GLY A 353 24.40 -3.35 -13.01
CA GLY A 353 23.67 -4.39 -12.29
C GLY A 353 24.64 -5.29 -11.52
N ASN A 354 24.23 -5.78 -10.35
CA ASN A 354 25.05 -6.64 -9.47
C ASN A 354 26.42 -6.01 -9.13
N ALA A 355 26.45 -4.69 -8.93
CA ALA A 355 27.67 -3.94 -8.61
C ALA A 355 28.28 -4.39 -7.28
N VAL A 356 27.42 -4.69 -6.30
CA VAL A 356 27.76 -5.25 -5.00
C VAL A 356 26.74 -6.35 -4.70
N PRO A 357 27.16 -7.58 -4.32
CA PRO A 357 26.23 -8.64 -3.95
C PRO A 357 25.50 -8.29 -2.65
N GLY A 358 24.38 -8.97 -2.37
CA GLY A 358 23.78 -8.92 -1.03
C GLY A 358 24.73 -9.48 0.03
N LEU A 359 24.71 -8.94 1.24
CA LEU A 359 25.59 -9.33 2.34
C LEU A 359 25.49 -10.82 2.67
N ARG A 360 24.27 -11.37 2.67
CA ARG A 360 24.05 -12.80 2.95
C ARG A 360 24.58 -13.68 1.83
N ALA A 361 24.37 -13.27 0.57
CA ALA A 361 24.94 -13.96 -0.58
C ALA A 361 26.48 -13.93 -0.55
N ALA A 362 27.08 -12.80 -0.16
CA ALA A 362 28.53 -12.68 0.02
C ALA A 362 29.07 -13.55 1.18
N LEU A 363 28.24 -13.82 2.19
CA LEU A 363 28.53 -14.75 3.28
C LEU A 363 28.31 -16.22 2.90
N GLY A 364 27.86 -16.49 1.67
CA GLY A 364 27.70 -17.85 1.14
C GLY A 364 26.28 -18.41 1.24
N LEU A 365 25.26 -17.57 1.46
CA LEU A 365 23.87 -18.03 1.47
C LEU A 365 23.46 -18.54 0.08
N ALA A 366 23.15 -19.83 -0.01
CA ALA A 366 22.58 -20.44 -1.20
C ALA A 366 21.06 -20.18 -1.28
N PRO A 367 20.46 -20.14 -2.50
CA PRO A 367 19.02 -19.94 -2.66
C PRO A 367 18.13 -21.00 -1.99
N ASP A 368 18.64 -22.22 -1.83
CA ASP A 368 17.96 -23.40 -1.27
C ASP A 368 18.52 -23.80 0.11
N ALA A 369 19.15 -22.85 0.82
CA ALA A 369 19.67 -23.08 2.16
C ALA A 369 18.54 -23.39 3.16
N ASP A 370 18.83 -24.29 4.10
CA ASP A 370 17.92 -24.59 5.22
C ASP A 370 17.80 -23.43 6.21
N SER A 371 16.77 -23.48 7.06
CA SER A 371 16.46 -22.44 8.04
C SER A 371 17.62 -22.17 9.01
N THR A 372 18.31 -23.24 9.43
CA THR A 372 19.47 -23.16 10.35
C THR A 372 20.63 -22.38 9.71
N THR A 373 20.91 -22.64 8.44
CA THR A 373 21.95 -21.93 7.68
C THR A 373 21.58 -20.47 7.47
N ILE A 374 20.32 -20.18 7.15
CA ILE A 374 19.80 -18.82 7.00
C ILE A 374 20.00 -18.03 8.31
N ASP A 375 19.61 -18.60 9.45
CA ASP A 375 19.75 -17.95 10.76
C ASP A 375 21.22 -17.73 11.15
N ALA A 376 22.09 -18.70 10.89
CA ALA A 376 23.52 -18.57 11.16
C ALA A 376 24.16 -17.43 10.33
N ILE A 377 23.80 -17.33 9.05
CA ILE A 377 24.29 -16.28 8.16
C ILE A 377 23.70 -14.91 8.52
N GLU A 378 22.42 -14.83 8.89
CA GLU A 378 21.80 -13.58 9.36
C GLU A 378 22.48 -13.10 10.64
N ALA A 379 22.77 -13.99 11.60
CA ALA A 379 23.48 -13.64 12.83
C ALA A 379 24.91 -13.13 12.55
N GLN A 380 25.61 -13.75 11.60
CA GLN A 380 26.93 -13.29 11.16
C GLN A 380 26.84 -11.91 10.47
N ALA A 381 25.88 -11.73 9.56
CA ALA A 381 25.63 -10.45 8.89
C ALA A 381 25.36 -9.33 9.91
N ARG A 382 24.49 -9.59 10.89
CA ARG A 382 24.17 -8.68 11.98
C ARG A 382 25.41 -8.32 12.80
N THR A 383 26.21 -9.31 13.21
CA THR A 383 27.45 -9.09 13.96
C THR A 383 28.40 -8.16 13.23
N LEU A 384 28.55 -8.33 11.91
CA LEU A 384 29.40 -7.48 11.08
C LEU A 384 28.87 -6.03 11.00
N VAL A 385 27.56 -5.86 10.81
CA VAL A 385 26.93 -4.54 10.75
C VAL A 385 26.97 -3.81 12.10
N GLU A 386 26.74 -4.52 13.21
CA GLU A 386 26.88 -3.98 14.57
C GLU A 386 28.32 -3.54 14.85
N ALA A 387 29.31 -4.32 14.40
CA ALA A 387 30.72 -3.94 14.53
C ALA A 387 31.05 -2.68 13.72
N MET A 388 30.48 -2.52 12.52
CA MET A 388 30.61 -1.30 11.72
C MET A 388 29.94 -0.10 12.39
N GLU A 389 28.73 -0.27 12.94
CA GLU A 389 28.03 0.76 13.70
C GLU A 389 28.85 1.20 14.93
N ALA A 390 29.42 0.26 15.69
CA ALA A 390 30.26 0.54 16.85
C ALA A 390 31.57 1.25 16.48
N ALA A 391 32.11 0.98 15.29
CA ALA A 391 33.27 1.67 14.74
C ALA A 391 32.93 3.03 14.08
N GLY A 392 31.68 3.50 14.17
CA GLY A 392 31.25 4.76 13.56
C GLY A 392 31.20 4.73 12.03
N TRP A 393 31.20 3.54 11.43
CA TRP A 393 31.31 3.27 10.00
C TRP A 393 32.66 3.65 9.39
N ASP A 394 33.75 3.51 10.14
CA ASP A 394 35.11 3.68 9.61
C ASP A 394 35.51 2.50 8.70
N THR A 395 35.83 2.78 7.44
CA THR A 395 36.30 1.77 6.48
C THR A 395 37.61 1.10 6.89
N ALA A 396 38.41 1.73 7.76
CA ALA A 396 39.70 1.19 8.20
C ALA A 396 39.56 -0.10 9.04
N VAL A 397 38.40 -0.36 9.66
CA VAL A 397 38.18 -1.60 10.43
C VAL A 397 37.80 -2.79 9.55
N VAL A 398 37.28 -2.55 8.34
CA VAL A 398 36.74 -3.59 7.44
C VAL A 398 37.72 -4.76 7.20
N PRO A 399 39.03 -4.54 6.95
CA PRO A 399 39.97 -5.65 6.77
C PRO A 399 40.07 -6.59 7.98
N GLY A 400 39.82 -6.06 9.19
CA GLY A 400 39.85 -6.84 10.44
C GLY A 400 38.52 -7.51 10.80
N LEU A 401 37.42 -7.21 10.09
CA LEU A 401 36.10 -7.77 10.39
C LEU A 401 35.82 -9.07 9.65
N HIS A 402 36.33 -9.23 8.43
CA HIS A 402 36.15 -10.44 7.64
C HIS A 402 37.26 -10.58 6.60
N ASP A 403 37.59 -11.81 6.17
CA ASP A 403 38.64 -12.06 5.18
C ASP A 403 38.17 -12.07 3.73
N ASP A 404 36.90 -12.42 3.50
CA ASP A 404 36.31 -12.49 2.18
C ASP A 404 36.24 -11.10 1.49
N PRO A 405 36.74 -10.96 0.24
CA PRO A 405 36.78 -9.68 -0.47
C PRO A 405 35.39 -9.15 -0.82
N ASP A 406 34.39 -10.00 -1.06
CA ASP A 406 33.03 -9.57 -1.37
C ASP A 406 32.34 -9.05 -0.12
N VAL A 407 32.49 -9.72 1.03
CA VAL A 407 31.99 -9.21 2.32
C VAL A 407 32.62 -7.86 2.65
N ARG A 408 33.95 -7.72 2.48
CA ARG A 408 34.66 -6.44 2.67
C ARG A 408 34.12 -5.35 1.74
N ARG A 409 33.82 -5.69 0.48
CA ARG A 409 33.23 -4.77 -0.51
C ARG A 409 31.83 -4.32 -0.08
N VAL A 410 30.99 -5.22 0.42
CA VAL A 410 29.65 -4.88 0.92
C VAL A 410 29.72 -3.93 2.13
N LEU A 411 30.57 -4.23 3.12
CA LEU A 411 30.72 -3.38 4.30
C LEU A 411 31.30 -2.00 3.96
N THR A 412 32.25 -1.94 3.01
CA THR A 412 32.80 -0.67 2.51
C THR A 412 31.73 0.14 1.78
N PHE A 413 30.92 -0.51 0.92
CA PHE A 413 29.80 0.14 0.25
C PHE A 413 28.78 0.70 1.26
N ALA A 414 28.47 -0.03 2.32
CA ALA A 414 27.60 0.43 3.39
C ALA A 414 28.13 1.70 4.07
N ALA A 415 29.43 1.72 4.41
CA ALA A 415 30.10 2.85 5.05
C ALA A 415 30.24 4.07 4.14
N GLU A 416 30.49 3.88 2.85
CA GLU A 416 30.76 4.97 1.90
C GLU A 416 29.50 5.51 1.20
N GLN A 417 28.49 4.66 0.99
CA GLN A 417 27.30 5.01 0.21
C GLN A 417 26.02 5.00 1.04
N VAL A 418 25.72 3.91 1.76
CA VAL A 418 24.43 3.76 2.44
C VAL A 418 24.31 4.71 3.62
N VAL A 419 25.21 4.59 4.61
CA VAL A 419 25.10 5.30 5.89
C VAL A 419 25.26 6.82 5.75
N PRO A 420 26.20 7.36 4.93
CA PRO A 420 26.29 8.79 4.72
C PRO A 420 25.02 9.38 4.13
N ARG A 421 24.29 8.62 3.30
CA ARG A 421 23.02 9.05 2.72
C ARG A 421 21.87 8.95 3.72
N LEU A 422 21.81 7.90 4.54
CA LEU A 422 20.84 7.79 5.64
C LEU A 422 21.02 8.90 6.69
N ARG A 423 22.27 9.29 7.00
CA ARG A 423 22.53 10.41 7.93
C ARG A 423 21.96 11.74 7.45
N ARG A 424 21.77 11.90 6.13
CA ARG A 424 21.21 13.11 5.51
C ARG A 424 19.68 13.12 5.47
N THR A 425 19.00 12.14 6.05
CA THR A 425 17.54 12.20 6.27
C THR A 425 17.14 13.43 7.10
N THR A 426 18.06 14.02 7.88
CA THR A 426 17.85 15.31 8.54
C THR A 426 17.59 16.47 7.57
N ASP A 427 18.05 16.36 6.32
CA ASP A 427 17.87 17.37 5.27
C ASP A 427 16.39 17.51 4.86
N GLU A 428 15.51 16.57 5.23
CA GLU A 428 14.08 16.60 4.88
C GLU A 428 13.37 17.87 5.36
N LEU A 429 13.55 18.24 6.64
CA LEU A 429 12.96 19.48 7.18
C LEU A 429 13.61 20.72 6.54
N ASP A 430 14.93 20.70 6.32
CA ASP A 430 15.65 21.78 5.65
C ASP A 430 15.10 22.02 4.24
N ALA A 431 14.80 20.95 3.50
CA ALA A 431 14.26 21.01 2.16
C ALA A 431 12.82 21.54 2.13
N VAL A 432 11.97 21.19 3.12
CA VAL A 432 10.63 21.81 3.27
C VAL A 432 10.75 23.31 3.46
N LEU A 433 11.60 23.77 4.37
CA LEU A 433 11.80 25.21 4.63
C LEU A 433 12.44 25.93 3.44
N HIS A 434 13.37 25.27 2.74
CA HIS A 434 13.96 25.79 1.52
C HIS A 434 12.90 25.99 0.43
N ALA A 435 11.98 25.02 0.27
CA ALA A 435 10.87 25.12 -0.67
C ALA A 435 9.90 26.25 -0.31
N LEU A 436 9.54 26.38 0.97
CA LEU A 436 8.71 27.49 1.47
C LEU A 436 9.37 28.86 1.23
N SER A 437 10.70 28.92 1.23
CA SER A 437 11.47 30.12 0.89
C SER A 437 11.62 30.38 -0.62
N GLY A 438 10.92 29.60 -1.48
CA GLY A 438 11.02 29.69 -2.94
C GLY A 438 12.32 29.11 -3.52
N GLY A 439 13.02 28.29 -2.74
CA GLY A 439 14.27 27.65 -3.10
C GLY A 439 14.10 26.44 -4.03
N PHE A 440 15.15 26.14 -4.80
CA PHE A 440 15.16 24.96 -5.67
C PHE A 440 15.46 23.69 -4.85
N VAL A 441 14.45 22.82 -4.70
CA VAL A 441 14.63 21.48 -4.12
C VAL A 441 15.27 20.56 -5.15
N PRO A 442 16.48 20.02 -4.91
CA PRO A 442 17.14 19.12 -5.84
C PRO A 442 16.31 17.89 -6.16
N ALA A 443 16.31 17.45 -7.42
CA ALA A 443 15.66 16.21 -7.82
C ALA A 443 16.54 14.98 -7.57
N GLY A 444 15.93 13.81 -7.46
CA GLY A 444 16.60 12.52 -7.34
C GLY A 444 15.70 11.36 -7.79
N PRO A 445 16.21 10.14 -7.95
CA PRO A 445 15.37 8.99 -8.26
C PRO A 445 14.53 8.57 -7.05
N SER A 446 13.36 8.02 -7.31
CA SER A 446 12.45 7.37 -6.35
C SER A 446 12.50 5.84 -6.44
N GLY A 447 12.03 5.15 -5.40
CA GLY A 447 11.95 3.69 -5.36
C GLY A 447 12.28 3.11 -3.98
N SER A 448 12.23 1.79 -3.86
CA SER A 448 12.57 1.10 -2.61
C SER A 448 14.08 1.03 -2.41
N PRO A 449 14.65 1.58 -1.31
CA PRO A 449 16.05 1.37 -0.97
C PRO A 449 16.35 -0.09 -0.59
N LEU A 450 15.33 -0.89 -0.23
CA LEU A 450 15.43 -2.31 0.09
C LEU A 450 15.57 -3.19 -1.16
N ARG A 451 15.26 -2.66 -2.35
CA ARG A 451 15.35 -3.38 -3.64
C ARG A 451 16.67 -3.14 -4.38
N GLY A 452 17.75 -2.87 -3.63
CA GLY A 452 19.09 -2.64 -4.18
C GLY A 452 19.29 -1.29 -4.86
N LEU A 453 18.39 -0.32 -4.64
CA LEU A 453 18.39 1.02 -5.25
C LEU A 453 18.86 2.10 -4.27
N VAL A 454 20.10 2.02 -3.77
CA VAL A 454 20.64 2.99 -2.78
C VAL A 454 20.71 4.43 -3.30
N ASN A 455 20.61 4.65 -4.61
CA ASN A 455 20.66 5.98 -5.23
C ASN A 455 19.38 6.80 -4.97
N VAL A 456 18.31 6.16 -4.49
CA VAL A 456 17.11 6.83 -3.96
C VAL A 456 17.38 7.53 -2.62
N LEU A 457 18.56 7.32 -2.03
CA LEU A 457 19.04 8.08 -0.88
C LEU A 457 20.08 9.12 -1.33
N PRO A 458 20.26 10.25 -0.61
CA PRO A 458 19.52 10.66 0.57
C PRO A 458 18.10 11.14 0.22
N THR A 459 17.23 11.25 1.22
CA THR A 459 15.92 11.87 1.09
C THR A 459 16.00 13.40 1.25
N GLY A 460 14.87 14.11 1.24
CA GLY A 460 14.79 15.57 1.17
C GLY A 460 14.86 16.13 -0.25
N ARG A 461 14.40 15.36 -1.25
CA ARG A 461 14.51 15.67 -2.69
C ARG A 461 13.16 15.69 -3.40
N ASN A 462 13.09 16.43 -4.49
CA ASN A 462 11.92 16.47 -5.36
C ASN A 462 12.01 15.36 -6.41
N PHE A 463 11.70 14.12 -6.01
CA PHE A 463 12.02 12.95 -6.83
C PHE A 463 11.44 12.98 -8.25
N TYR A 464 12.09 12.25 -9.16
CA TYR A 464 11.57 11.86 -10.47
C TYR A 464 11.44 10.33 -10.52
N THR A 465 10.67 9.83 -11.49
CA THR A 465 10.35 8.40 -11.61
C THR A 465 11.19 7.72 -12.69
N VAL A 466 10.60 7.30 -13.82
CA VAL A 466 11.27 6.57 -14.90
C VAL A 466 10.94 7.16 -16.27
N ASP A 467 11.73 6.84 -17.31
CA ASP A 467 11.32 7.07 -18.71
C ASP A 467 10.21 6.06 -19.06
N PRO A 468 8.94 6.46 -19.25
CA PRO A 468 7.84 5.54 -19.49
C PRO A 468 7.97 4.78 -20.83
N ARG A 469 8.91 5.15 -21.72
CA ARG A 469 9.19 4.44 -22.97
C ARG A 469 10.27 3.35 -22.82
N ALA A 470 10.92 3.28 -21.67
CA ALA A 470 11.95 2.29 -21.36
C ALA A 470 11.44 1.15 -20.46
N VAL A 471 10.12 1.00 -20.36
CA VAL A 471 9.42 0.03 -19.52
C VAL A 471 8.67 -0.99 -20.43
N PRO A 472 8.82 -2.31 -20.21
CA PRO A 472 9.66 -2.95 -19.20
C PRO A 472 11.16 -2.85 -19.53
N SER A 473 12.01 -2.79 -18.51
CA SER A 473 13.46 -2.92 -18.68
C SER A 473 13.87 -4.37 -18.98
N ARG A 474 15.14 -4.61 -19.36
CA ARG A 474 15.65 -5.98 -19.56
C ARG A 474 15.66 -6.81 -18.27
N LEU A 475 15.94 -6.19 -17.12
CA LEU A 475 15.90 -6.87 -15.82
C LEU A 475 14.45 -7.18 -15.44
N ALA A 476 13.55 -6.21 -15.64
CA ALA A 476 12.12 -6.42 -15.41
C ALA A 476 11.54 -7.51 -16.31
N TRP A 477 12.04 -7.67 -17.54
CA TRP A 477 11.68 -8.79 -18.40
C TRP A 477 12.05 -10.15 -17.80
N GLN A 478 13.24 -10.28 -17.21
CA GLN A 478 13.66 -11.52 -16.56
C GLN A 478 12.78 -11.84 -15.35
N THR A 479 12.52 -10.83 -14.52
CA THR A 479 11.64 -10.96 -13.36
C THR A 479 10.20 -11.31 -13.77
N GLY A 480 9.60 -10.56 -14.70
CA GLY A 480 8.24 -10.84 -15.17
C GLY A 480 8.09 -12.21 -15.87
N GLN A 481 9.13 -12.68 -16.58
CA GLN A 481 9.15 -14.03 -17.12
C GLN A 481 9.13 -15.09 -16.01
N ALA A 482 10.00 -14.95 -15.00
CA ALA A 482 10.03 -15.88 -13.87
C ALA A 482 8.73 -15.84 -13.04
N MET A 483 8.08 -14.69 -12.92
CA MET A 483 6.76 -14.56 -12.29
C MET A 483 5.68 -15.32 -13.07
N ALA A 484 5.62 -15.13 -14.40
CA ALA A 484 4.68 -15.85 -15.25
C ALA A 484 4.90 -17.37 -15.17
N ASP A 485 6.16 -17.82 -15.19
CA ASP A 485 6.50 -19.24 -15.09
C ASP A 485 6.15 -19.81 -13.70
N SER A 486 6.41 -19.05 -12.62
CA SER A 486 6.05 -19.43 -11.25
C SER A 486 4.52 -19.55 -11.07
N LEU A 487 3.76 -18.61 -11.62
CA LEU A 487 2.29 -18.62 -11.58
C LEU A 487 1.73 -19.83 -12.33
N ILE A 488 2.22 -20.08 -13.53
CA ILE A 488 1.77 -21.22 -14.35
C ILE A 488 2.14 -22.54 -13.67
N GLN A 489 3.35 -22.66 -13.15
CA GLN A 489 3.79 -23.87 -12.45
C GLN A 489 2.92 -24.15 -11.23
N ARG A 490 2.64 -23.12 -10.41
CA ARG A 490 1.76 -23.24 -9.25
C ARG A 490 0.36 -23.75 -9.64
N TYR A 491 -0.20 -23.19 -10.71
CA TYR A 491 -1.52 -23.61 -11.21
C TYR A 491 -1.51 -25.05 -11.75
N LEU A 492 -0.46 -25.44 -12.48
CA LEU A 492 -0.28 -26.80 -13.00
C LEU A 492 -0.15 -27.82 -11.87
N ASP A 493 0.61 -27.51 -10.82
CA ASP A 493 0.79 -28.39 -9.67
C ASP A 493 -0.53 -28.63 -8.93
N GLU A 494 -1.39 -27.61 -8.86
CA GLU A 494 -2.71 -27.69 -8.20
C GLU A 494 -3.80 -28.35 -9.06
N THR A 495 -3.78 -28.16 -10.38
CA THR A 495 -4.92 -28.49 -11.26
C THR A 495 -4.62 -29.51 -12.36
N GLY A 496 -3.34 -29.70 -12.71
CA GLY A 496 -2.90 -30.57 -13.81
C GLY A 496 -3.07 -29.99 -15.21
N ASP A 497 -3.63 -28.78 -15.35
CA ASP A 497 -3.88 -28.11 -16.63
C ASP A 497 -3.36 -26.66 -16.63
N TYR A 498 -3.21 -26.04 -17.80
CA TYR A 498 -2.82 -24.63 -17.91
C TYR A 498 -4.01 -23.70 -17.60
N PRO A 499 -3.78 -22.52 -16.97
CA PRO A 499 -4.86 -21.56 -16.75
C PRO A 499 -5.32 -21.01 -18.11
N SER A 500 -6.63 -21.02 -18.38
CA SER A 500 -7.13 -20.53 -19.68
C SER A 500 -7.08 -19.00 -19.79
N SER A 501 -7.27 -18.31 -18.66
CA SER A 501 -7.11 -16.86 -18.56
C SER A 501 -6.62 -16.43 -17.17
N VAL A 502 -5.69 -15.49 -17.15
CA VAL A 502 -5.21 -14.82 -15.93
C VAL A 502 -5.77 -13.40 -15.90
N GLY A 503 -6.37 -13.00 -14.77
CA GLY A 503 -6.70 -11.62 -14.46
C GLY A 503 -5.56 -10.99 -13.67
N LEU A 504 -4.94 -9.92 -14.16
CA LEU A 504 -3.83 -9.25 -13.47
C LEU A 504 -4.15 -7.78 -13.22
N SER A 505 -4.02 -7.34 -11.97
CA SER A 505 -4.11 -5.93 -11.59
C SER A 505 -2.74 -5.26 -11.68
N VAL A 506 -2.62 -4.18 -12.47
CA VAL A 506 -1.35 -3.52 -12.79
C VAL A 506 -1.37 -2.06 -12.36
N TRP A 507 -0.40 -1.67 -11.54
CA TRP A 507 -0.30 -0.34 -10.95
C TRP A 507 0.86 0.48 -11.50
N GLY A 508 0.67 1.79 -11.62
CA GLY A 508 1.73 2.69 -12.07
C GLY A 508 2.88 2.81 -11.06
N THR A 509 2.58 2.76 -9.76
CA THR A 509 3.61 2.79 -8.71
C THR A 509 4.52 1.56 -8.78
N SER A 510 3.95 0.37 -8.97
CA SER A 510 4.68 -0.89 -9.21
C SER A 510 5.60 -0.80 -10.43
N ALA A 511 5.09 -0.35 -11.58
CA ALA A 511 5.90 -0.17 -12.78
C ALA A 511 7.07 0.82 -12.60
N MET A 512 6.92 1.82 -11.74
CA MET A 512 7.98 2.79 -11.42
C MET A 512 9.02 2.24 -10.44
N ARG A 513 8.61 1.42 -9.44
CA ARG A 513 9.55 0.76 -8.52
C ARG A 513 10.38 -0.31 -9.22
N THR A 514 9.76 -1.06 -10.12
CA THR A 514 10.37 -2.25 -10.71
C THR A 514 10.93 -2.04 -12.12
N SER A 515 10.60 -0.91 -12.75
CA SER A 515 10.79 -0.72 -14.19
C SER A 515 10.02 -1.73 -15.05
N GLY A 516 8.89 -2.27 -14.55
CA GLY A 516 7.85 -2.91 -15.35
C GLY A 516 7.69 -4.43 -15.22
N ASP A 517 7.86 -5.00 -14.02
CA ASP A 517 7.73 -6.46 -13.79
C ASP A 517 6.34 -6.97 -14.21
N ASP A 518 5.25 -6.35 -13.73
CA ASP A 518 3.87 -6.69 -14.11
C ASP A 518 3.65 -6.65 -15.63
N ILE A 519 4.25 -5.67 -16.32
CA ILE A 519 4.11 -5.50 -17.77
C ILE A 519 4.82 -6.64 -18.49
N ALA A 520 6.01 -7.02 -18.01
CA ALA A 520 6.74 -8.15 -18.53
C ALA A 520 6.01 -9.48 -18.28
N GLU A 521 5.37 -9.64 -17.13
CA GLU A 521 4.56 -10.83 -16.80
C GLU A 521 3.40 -11.01 -17.79
N VAL A 522 2.63 -9.95 -18.08
CA VAL A 522 1.56 -10.01 -19.09
C VAL A 522 2.13 -10.42 -20.45
N LEU A 523 3.23 -9.80 -20.88
CA LEU A 523 3.88 -10.12 -22.14
C LEU A 523 4.38 -11.58 -22.19
N ALA A 524 4.95 -12.08 -21.09
CA ALA A 524 5.41 -13.46 -20.97
C ALA A 524 4.25 -14.47 -21.02
N LEU A 525 3.13 -14.22 -20.33
CA LEU A 525 1.93 -15.07 -20.36
C LEU A 525 1.38 -15.22 -21.79
N LEU A 526 1.32 -14.10 -22.54
CA LEU A 526 0.90 -14.06 -23.95
C LEU A 526 1.92 -14.72 -24.92
N GLY A 527 3.16 -14.93 -24.47
CA GLY A 527 4.25 -15.42 -25.32
C GLY A 527 4.75 -14.36 -26.30
N VAL A 528 4.87 -13.11 -25.85
CA VAL A 528 5.39 -11.97 -26.62
C VAL A 528 6.60 -11.39 -25.90
N ARG A 529 7.73 -11.29 -26.58
CA ARG A 529 8.98 -10.74 -26.05
C ARG A 529 9.19 -9.30 -26.51
N PRO A 530 9.44 -8.33 -25.61
CA PRO A 530 9.88 -7.00 -25.99
C PRO A 530 11.34 -7.04 -26.49
N GLU A 531 11.66 -6.20 -27.46
CA GLU A 531 13.03 -5.90 -27.85
C GLU A 531 13.33 -4.43 -27.62
N TRP A 532 14.60 -4.13 -27.31
CA TRP A 532 15.04 -2.80 -26.93
C TRP A 532 16.04 -2.23 -27.92
N ASP A 533 15.93 -0.95 -28.19
CA ASP A 533 17.01 -0.18 -28.81
C ASP A 533 18.24 -0.16 -27.89
N GLU A 534 19.42 -0.46 -28.44
CA GLU A 534 20.64 -0.63 -27.63
C GLU A 534 21.09 0.67 -26.96
N ALA A 535 20.93 1.80 -27.64
CA ALA A 535 21.41 3.10 -27.18
C ALA A 535 20.46 3.74 -26.17
N SER A 536 19.18 3.85 -26.51
CA SER A 536 18.17 4.51 -25.68
C SER A 536 17.56 3.60 -24.62
N ARG A 537 17.76 2.28 -24.73
CA ARG A 537 17.12 1.26 -23.89
C ARG A 537 15.59 1.26 -23.95
N ARG A 538 14.99 1.99 -24.89
CA ARG A 538 13.55 2.02 -25.10
C ARG A 538 13.07 0.75 -25.78
N VAL A 539 11.86 0.31 -25.44
CA VAL A 539 11.22 -0.79 -26.15
C VAL A 539 10.96 -0.34 -27.59
N SER A 540 11.56 -1.05 -28.56
CA SER A 540 11.55 -0.68 -29.97
C SER A 540 10.55 -1.49 -30.79
N ARG A 541 10.33 -2.76 -30.42
CA ARG A 541 9.33 -3.64 -31.04
C ARG A 541 8.95 -4.79 -30.11
N LEU A 542 7.84 -5.44 -30.45
CA LEU A 542 7.40 -6.70 -29.85
C LEU A 542 7.64 -7.86 -30.83
N VAL A 543 8.01 -9.02 -30.30
CA VAL A 543 8.27 -10.24 -31.07
C VAL A 543 7.46 -11.38 -30.49
N VAL A 544 6.64 -12.01 -31.31
CA VAL A 544 5.91 -13.22 -30.92
C VAL A 544 6.91 -14.37 -30.75
N VAL A 545 6.90 -15.00 -29.58
CA VAL A 545 7.70 -16.20 -29.29
C VAL A 545 7.04 -17.41 -30.00
N PRO A 546 7.77 -18.18 -30.83
CA PRO A 546 7.21 -19.36 -31.49
C PRO A 546 6.71 -20.41 -30.49
N PRO A 547 5.66 -21.19 -30.79
CA PRO A 547 5.13 -22.22 -29.89
C PRO A 547 6.17 -23.23 -29.38
N ASP A 548 7.09 -23.65 -30.25
CA ASP A 548 8.17 -24.59 -29.87
C ASP A 548 9.17 -24.00 -28.87
N GLU A 549 9.40 -22.67 -28.91
CA GLU A 549 10.23 -21.95 -27.94
C GLU A 549 9.44 -21.66 -26.65
N LEU A 550 8.14 -21.38 -26.77
CA LEU A 550 7.27 -21.08 -25.63
C LEU A 550 7.02 -22.33 -24.77
N GLY A 551 6.92 -23.52 -25.38
CA GLY A 551 6.80 -24.80 -24.67
C GLY A 551 5.45 -25.05 -23.98
N ARG A 552 4.50 -24.12 -24.11
CA ARG A 552 3.15 -24.15 -23.51
C ARG A 552 2.16 -23.34 -24.35
N PRO A 553 0.85 -23.42 -24.07
CA PRO A 553 -0.13 -22.52 -24.68
C PRO A 553 0.13 -21.05 -24.36
N ARG A 554 -0.33 -20.16 -25.25
CA ARG A 554 -0.48 -18.73 -24.93
C ARG A 554 -1.66 -18.56 -24.00
N ILE A 555 -1.41 -17.99 -22.83
CA ILE A 555 -2.41 -17.79 -21.79
C ILE A 555 -3.15 -16.48 -22.08
N ASP A 556 -4.48 -16.48 -22.03
CA ASP A 556 -5.24 -15.23 -22.17
C ASP A 556 -5.06 -14.35 -20.93
N VAL A 557 -5.01 -13.03 -21.10
CA VAL A 557 -4.76 -12.11 -19.99
C VAL A 557 -5.74 -10.97 -20.00
N THR A 558 -6.50 -10.83 -18.93
CA THR A 558 -7.34 -9.66 -18.66
C THR A 558 -6.60 -8.74 -17.71
N VAL A 559 -6.35 -7.50 -18.13
CA VAL A 559 -5.53 -6.55 -17.37
C VAL A 559 -6.43 -5.46 -16.78
N ARG A 560 -6.43 -5.33 -15.45
CA ARG A 560 -7.01 -4.18 -14.75
C ARG A 560 -5.92 -3.15 -14.46
N ILE A 561 -5.87 -2.06 -15.21
CA ILE A 561 -4.97 -0.93 -14.95
C ILE A 561 -5.60 0.06 -13.97
N SER A 562 -4.79 0.65 -13.08
CA SER A 562 -5.24 1.78 -12.27
C SER A 562 -5.34 3.07 -13.11
N GLY A 563 -6.14 4.04 -12.65
CA GLY A 563 -6.24 5.35 -13.29
C GLY A 563 -4.89 6.07 -13.44
N PHE A 564 -3.99 5.92 -12.46
CA PHE A 564 -2.64 6.47 -12.57
C PHE A 564 -1.77 5.73 -13.60
N PHE A 565 -1.90 4.40 -13.73
CA PHE A 565 -1.18 3.66 -14.76
C PHE A 565 -1.55 4.15 -16.17
N ARG A 566 -2.85 4.37 -16.43
CA ARG A 566 -3.34 5.01 -17.67
C ARG A 566 -2.65 6.35 -17.92
N ASP A 567 -2.56 7.21 -16.90
CA ASP A 567 -2.02 8.56 -17.02
C ASP A 567 -0.51 8.58 -17.26
N ALA A 568 0.22 7.68 -16.61
CA ALA A 568 1.68 7.67 -16.64
C ALA A 568 2.28 6.81 -17.76
N PHE A 569 1.58 5.75 -18.18
CA PHE A 569 2.10 4.75 -19.11
C PHE A 569 1.18 4.52 -20.34
N PRO A 570 0.70 5.56 -21.04
CA PRO A 570 -0.17 5.38 -22.22
C PRO A 570 0.50 4.57 -23.34
N HIS A 571 1.84 4.68 -23.48
CA HIS A 571 2.61 3.89 -24.44
C HIS A 571 2.57 2.40 -24.12
N VAL A 572 2.57 2.04 -22.84
CA VAL A 572 2.50 0.64 -22.38
C VAL A 572 1.09 0.09 -22.57
N VAL A 573 0.05 0.87 -22.29
CA VAL A 573 -1.34 0.48 -22.59
C VAL A 573 -1.49 0.11 -24.07
N ALA A 574 -0.95 0.94 -24.98
CA ALA A 574 -0.97 0.64 -26.40
C ALA A 574 -0.13 -0.60 -26.77
N MET A 575 1.03 -0.79 -26.11
CA MET A 575 1.91 -1.94 -26.32
C MET A 575 1.26 -3.26 -25.88
N LEU A 576 0.61 -3.31 -24.71
CA LEU A 576 -0.10 -4.49 -24.24
C LEU A 576 -1.28 -4.83 -25.17
N ASP A 577 -2.01 -3.83 -25.64
CA ASP A 577 -3.09 -4.03 -26.62
C ASP A 577 -2.56 -4.53 -27.98
N ASP A 578 -1.40 -4.03 -28.43
CA ASP A 578 -0.71 -4.58 -29.60
C ASP A 578 -0.34 -6.06 -29.40
N ALA A 579 0.20 -6.41 -28.23
CA ALA A 579 0.57 -7.79 -27.90
C ALA A 579 -0.63 -8.75 -27.97
N VAL A 580 -1.75 -8.37 -27.34
CA VAL A 580 -3.00 -9.16 -27.36
C VAL A 580 -3.49 -9.37 -28.79
N ARG A 581 -3.62 -8.29 -29.58
CA ARG A 581 -4.10 -8.38 -30.96
C ARG A 581 -3.18 -9.21 -31.86
N MET A 582 -1.86 -9.04 -31.71
CA MET A 582 -0.88 -9.83 -32.47
C MET A 582 -1.08 -11.33 -32.26
N VAL A 583 -1.27 -11.78 -31.01
CA VAL A 583 -1.42 -13.20 -30.71
C VAL A 583 -2.82 -13.74 -31.00
N ALA A 584 -3.88 -12.92 -30.91
CA ALA A 584 -5.23 -13.35 -31.28
C ALA A 584 -5.36 -13.68 -32.78
N ASP A 585 -4.62 -12.96 -33.63
CA ASP A 585 -4.69 -13.10 -35.08
C ASP A 585 -3.79 -14.23 -35.66
N LEU A 586 -2.93 -14.86 -34.85
CA LEU A 586 -2.04 -15.95 -35.29
C LEU A 586 -2.81 -17.19 -35.75
N ASP A 587 -2.33 -17.89 -36.77
CA ASP A 587 -2.94 -19.16 -37.20
C ASP A 587 -2.46 -20.34 -36.34
N GLU A 588 -2.87 -20.34 -35.07
CA GLU A 588 -2.59 -21.38 -34.07
C GLU A 588 -3.89 -22.10 -33.66
N SER A 589 -3.79 -23.33 -33.16
CA SER A 589 -4.96 -24.06 -32.66
C SER A 589 -5.49 -23.46 -31.35
N ALA A 590 -6.77 -23.71 -31.04
CA ALA A 590 -7.38 -23.23 -29.80
C ALA A 590 -6.69 -23.78 -28.52
N GLU A 591 -6.13 -25.00 -28.59
CA GLU A 591 -5.40 -25.64 -27.49
C GLU A 591 -4.02 -25.01 -27.27
N GLN A 592 -3.44 -24.38 -28.29
CA GLN A 592 -2.14 -23.71 -28.21
C GLN A 592 -2.25 -22.21 -27.93
N ASN A 593 -3.43 -21.62 -28.12
CA ASN A 593 -3.62 -20.17 -28.02
C ASN A 593 -5.01 -19.83 -27.49
N PHE A 594 -5.10 -19.63 -26.17
CA PHE A 594 -6.36 -19.31 -25.50
C PHE A 594 -6.87 -17.90 -25.85
N VAL A 595 -5.97 -16.95 -26.13
CA VAL A 595 -6.33 -15.59 -26.57
C VAL A 595 -7.15 -15.65 -27.87
N ARG A 596 -6.66 -16.38 -28.87
CA ARG A 596 -7.36 -16.59 -30.14
C ARG A 596 -8.65 -17.36 -29.94
N ALA A 597 -8.65 -18.42 -29.14
CA ALA A 597 -9.83 -19.22 -28.88
C ALA A 597 -10.98 -18.37 -28.32
N HIS A 598 -10.70 -17.56 -27.30
CA HIS A 598 -11.68 -16.68 -26.68
C HIS A 598 -12.11 -15.54 -27.61
N ALA A 599 -11.17 -14.90 -28.32
CA ALA A 599 -11.50 -13.86 -29.29
C ALA A 599 -12.38 -14.39 -30.44
N ALA A 600 -12.13 -15.61 -30.93
CA ALA A 600 -12.98 -16.24 -31.95
C ALA A 600 -14.39 -16.52 -31.43
N GLN A 601 -14.52 -16.93 -30.17
CA GLN A 601 -15.83 -17.13 -29.52
C GLN A 601 -16.61 -15.82 -29.39
N ASP A 602 -15.95 -14.75 -28.93
CA ASP A 602 -16.56 -13.41 -28.80
C ASP A 602 -16.96 -12.85 -30.18
N LEU A 603 -16.07 -12.98 -31.16
CA LEU A 603 -16.36 -12.58 -32.54
C LEU A 603 -17.57 -13.34 -33.11
N ALA A 604 -17.71 -14.63 -32.83
CA ALA A 604 -18.88 -15.40 -33.23
C ALA A 604 -20.17 -14.95 -32.51
N ALA A 605 -20.06 -14.47 -31.27
CA ALA A 605 -21.18 -14.01 -30.47
C ALA A 605 -21.73 -12.65 -30.93
N HIS A 606 -20.86 -11.67 -31.23
CA HIS A 606 -21.28 -10.29 -31.51
C HIS A 606 -20.76 -9.68 -32.81
N GLY A 607 -19.89 -10.35 -33.57
CA GLY A 607 -19.44 -9.91 -34.89
C GLY A 607 -18.42 -8.76 -34.92
N ASP A 608 -18.08 -8.18 -33.77
CA ASP A 608 -17.08 -7.11 -33.62
C ASP A 608 -15.69 -7.65 -33.21
N HIS A 609 -14.71 -7.55 -34.11
CA HIS A 609 -13.32 -8.00 -33.88
C HIS A 609 -12.56 -7.14 -32.86
N ARG A 610 -12.84 -5.83 -32.80
CA ARG A 610 -12.16 -4.96 -31.84
C ARG A 610 -12.61 -5.29 -30.43
N ARG A 611 -13.91 -5.48 -30.22
CA ARG A 611 -14.47 -5.92 -28.93
C ARG A 611 -13.95 -7.31 -28.51
N ALA A 612 -13.89 -8.25 -29.45
CA ALA A 612 -13.39 -9.60 -29.20
C ALA A 612 -11.93 -9.64 -28.71
N THR A 613 -11.13 -8.63 -29.08
CA THR A 613 -9.71 -8.49 -28.71
C THR A 613 -9.47 -7.44 -27.62
N THR A 614 -10.52 -6.98 -26.94
CA THR A 614 -10.40 -6.08 -25.79
C THR A 614 -10.03 -6.88 -24.54
N ARG A 615 -8.93 -6.49 -23.87
CA ARG A 615 -8.42 -7.14 -22.65
C ARG A 615 -7.99 -6.19 -21.54
N ILE A 616 -7.87 -4.89 -21.83
CA ILE A 616 -7.35 -3.90 -20.88
C ILE A 616 -8.50 -3.02 -20.40
N PHE A 617 -8.76 -3.05 -19.09
CA PHE A 617 -9.82 -2.31 -18.43
C PHE A 617 -9.24 -1.42 -17.33
N GLY A 618 -9.87 -0.29 -17.03
CA GLY A 618 -9.39 0.64 -16.01
C GLY A 618 -10.43 1.64 -15.56
N SER A 619 -10.02 2.58 -14.69
CA SER A 619 -10.91 3.62 -14.16
C SER A 619 -11.56 4.44 -15.29
N LYS A 620 -12.79 4.95 -15.07
CA LYS A 620 -13.45 5.90 -15.99
C LYS A 620 -12.49 7.04 -16.40
N PRO A 621 -12.50 7.49 -17.67
CA PRO A 621 -11.68 8.63 -18.09
C PRO A 621 -11.86 9.84 -17.18
N GLY A 622 -10.74 10.35 -16.68
CA GLY A 622 -10.72 11.51 -15.77
C GLY A 622 -11.11 11.21 -14.32
N SER A 623 -11.37 9.96 -13.95
CA SER A 623 -11.48 9.50 -12.56
C SER A 623 -10.41 8.46 -12.20
N TYR A 624 -10.41 8.04 -10.92
CA TYR A 624 -9.42 7.20 -10.26
C TYR A 624 -10.08 6.29 -9.24
N GLY A 625 -9.39 5.24 -8.78
CA GLY A 625 -9.90 4.29 -7.79
C GLY A 625 -10.69 3.12 -8.38
N ALA A 626 -11.20 2.27 -7.49
CA ALA A 626 -11.98 1.07 -7.82
C ALA A 626 -13.37 1.01 -7.14
N GLY A 627 -13.70 1.97 -6.26
CA GLY A 627 -15.00 2.08 -5.60
C GLY A 627 -15.21 1.14 -4.41
N ILE A 628 -14.43 0.05 -4.33
CA ILE A 628 -14.59 -0.98 -3.30
C ILE A 628 -14.29 -0.43 -1.90
N LEU A 629 -13.26 0.39 -1.70
CA LEU A 629 -13.00 1.00 -0.40
C LEU A 629 -14.19 1.84 0.06
N GLN A 630 -14.74 2.67 -0.83
CA GLN A 630 -15.88 3.51 -0.49
C GLN A 630 -17.10 2.67 -0.11
N ALA A 631 -17.34 1.54 -0.79
CA ALA A 631 -18.43 0.62 -0.45
C ALA A 631 -18.23 -0.03 0.92
N ILE A 632 -17.00 -0.46 1.24
CA ILE A 632 -16.64 -1.05 2.54
C ILE A 632 -16.75 -0.02 3.68
N GLU A 633 -16.26 1.19 3.48
CA GLU A 633 -16.32 2.29 4.46
C GLU A 633 -17.76 2.73 4.73
N SER A 634 -18.61 2.81 3.70
CA SER A 634 -20.01 3.25 3.88
C SER A 634 -20.94 2.15 4.40
N GLY A 635 -20.46 0.91 4.53
CA GLY A 635 -21.26 -0.28 4.89
C GLY A 635 -22.41 -0.60 3.90
N SER A 636 -22.53 0.14 2.79
CA SER A 636 -23.71 0.16 1.92
C SER A 636 -23.64 -0.92 0.83
N TRP A 637 -23.47 -2.17 1.24
CA TRP A 637 -23.40 -3.36 0.39
C TRP A 637 -23.90 -4.57 1.17
N ARG A 638 -24.35 -5.62 0.46
CA ARG A 638 -24.91 -6.83 1.08
C ARG A 638 -24.30 -8.13 0.56
N ASP A 639 -24.02 -8.20 -0.74
CA ASP A 639 -23.53 -9.42 -1.37
C ASP A 639 -22.53 -9.14 -2.51
N ASP A 640 -22.01 -10.21 -3.12
CA ASP A 640 -21.04 -10.13 -4.20
C ASP A 640 -21.53 -9.34 -5.43
N ASN A 641 -22.84 -9.29 -5.67
CA ASN A 641 -23.36 -8.54 -6.82
C ASN A 641 -23.19 -7.05 -6.61
N ASP A 642 -23.41 -6.55 -5.40
CA ASP A 642 -23.20 -5.14 -5.05
C ASP A 642 -21.72 -4.76 -5.29
N LEU A 643 -20.80 -5.58 -4.78
CA LEU A 643 -19.36 -5.37 -4.94
C LEU A 643 -18.94 -5.44 -6.42
N ALA A 644 -19.48 -6.39 -7.18
CA ALA A 644 -19.22 -6.53 -8.61
C ALA A 644 -19.79 -5.34 -9.42
N GLU A 645 -20.95 -4.82 -9.04
CA GLU A 645 -21.56 -3.64 -9.66
C GLU A 645 -20.72 -2.40 -9.43
N VAL A 646 -20.28 -2.14 -8.19
CA VAL A 646 -19.37 -1.04 -7.86
C VAL A 646 -18.05 -1.20 -8.64
N TYR A 647 -17.40 -2.35 -8.56
CA TYR A 647 -16.13 -2.57 -9.23
C TYR A 647 -16.24 -2.38 -10.76
N THR A 648 -17.36 -2.79 -11.36
CA THR A 648 -17.66 -2.60 -12.79
C THR A 648 -17.99 -1.14 -13.12
N ALA A 649 -18.73 -0.43 -12.27
CA ALA A 649 -19.06 0.98 -12.47
C ALA A 649 -17.80 1.86 -12.49
N TRP A 650 -16.79 1.50 -11.71
CA TRP A 650 -15.52 2.22 -11.65
C TRP A 650 -14.53 1.74 -12.71
N GLY A 651 -14.48 0.44 -12.99
CA GLY A 651 -13.45 -0.20 -13.83
C GLY A 651 -13.88 -0.66 -15.23
N GLY A 652 -15.16 -0.58 -15.57
CA GLY A 652 -15.77 -1.11 -16.79
C GLY A 652 -15.49 -0.30 -18.05
N PHE A 653 -14.28 0.25 -18.20
CA PHE A 653 -13.88 1.10 -19.32
C PHE A 653 -12.66 0.50 -20.02
N ALA A 654 -12.77 0.31 -21.34
CA ALA A 654 -11.76 -0.36 -22.13
C ALA A 654 -10.67 0.60 -22.63
N TYR A 655 -9.42 0.18 -22.55
CA TYR A 655 -8.25 0.93 -22.99
C TYR A 655 -7.46 0.16 -24.05
N GLY A 656 -6.79 0.89 -24.94
CA GLY A 656 -6.10 0.32 -26.10
C GLY A 656 -6.39 1.14 -27.36
N ARG A 657 -5.89 0.68 -28.52
CA ARG A 657 -6.04 1.43 -29.77
C ARG A 657 -7.51 1.55 -30.17
N GLY A 658 -7.97 2.79 -30.33
CA GLY A 658 -9.34 3.10 -30.74
C GLY A 658 -10.40 2.83 -29.66
N LEU A 659 -9.99 2.67 -28.39
CA LEU A 659 -10.89 2.47 -27.26
C LEU A 659 -10.94 3.70 -26.34
N ASP A 660 -9.78 4.25 -25.98
CA ASP A 660 -9.64 5.53 -25.24
C ASP A 660 -10.52 5.67 -23.98
N GLY A 661 -10.77 4.55 -23.29
CA GLY A 661 -11.61 4.51 -22.09
C GLY A 661 -13.11 4.48 -22.38
N ALA A 662 -13.52 3.95 -23.54
CA ALA A 662 -14.93 3.74 -23.86
C ALA A 662 -15.60 2.79 -22.84
N PRO A 663 -16.87 3.05 -22.46
CA PRO A 663 -17.64 2.12 -21.63
C PRO A 663 -17.71 0.74 -22.28
N ALA A 664 -17.32 -0.30 -21.55
CA ALA A 664 -17.16 -1.66 -22.06
C ALA A 664 -17.53 -2.72 -21.00
N ALA A 665 -18.52 -2.44 -20.15
CA ALA A 665 -18.93 -3.31 -19.05
C ALA A 665 -19.29 -4.74 -19.52
N ASP A 666 -19.95 -4.88 -20.68
CA ASP A 666 -20.29 -6.21 -21.21
C ASP A 666 -19.06 -6.99 -21.64
N ASP A 667 -18.10 -6.34 -22.29
CA ASP A 667 -16.83 -6.96 -22.69
C ASP A 667 -15.99 -7.30 -21.45
N MET A 668 -15.99 -6.44 -20.43
CA MET A 668 -15.34 -6.73 -19.15
C MET A 668 -15.94 -7.98 -18.50
N ARG A 669 -17.27 -8.07 -18.39
CA ARG A 669 -17.95 -9.26 -17.84
C ARG A 669 -17.68 -10.52 -18.65
N ALA A 670 -17.58 -10.43 -19.98
CA ALA A 670 -17.24 -11.57 -20.83
C ALA A 670 -15.82 -12.09 -20.55
N ASN A 671 -14.85 -11.18 -20.41
CA ASN A 671 -13.48 -11.51 -20.04
C ASN A 671 -13.38 -12.07 -18.61
N TYR A 672 -14.02 -11.41 -17.64
CA TYR A 672 -13.96 -11.80 -16.23
C TYR A 672 -14.55 -13.20 -15.98
N ARG A 673 -15.59 -13.61 -16.71
CA ARG A 673 -16.12 -15.00 -16.63
C ARG A 673 -15.11 -16.08 -17.00
N ARG A 674 -14.02 -15.73 -17.70
CA ARG A 674 -12.99 -16.67 -18.14
C ARG A 674 -11.79 -16.73 -17.19
N ILE A 675 -11.67 -15.77 -16.28
CA ILE A 675 -10.53 -15.68 -15.37
C ILE A 675 -10.53 -16.93 -14.47
N THR A 676 -9.50 -17.77 -14.64
CA THR A 676 -9.27 -18.93 -13.78
C THR A 676 -8.29 -18.61 -12.64
N VAL A 677 -7.44 -17.60 -12.85
CA VAL A 677 -6.51 -17.07 -11.84
C VAL A 677 -6.63 -15.56 -11.74
N ALA A 678 -6.98 -15.03 -10.57
CA ALA A 678 -6.88 -13.61 -10.25
C ALA A 678 -5.56 -13.36 -9.52
N ALA A 679 -4.68 -12.55 -10.10
CA ALA A 679 -3.33 -12.31 -9.62
C ALA A 679 -3.09 -10.84 -9.25
N LYS A 680 -2.26 -10.64 -8.23
CA LYS A 680 -1.64 -9.35 -7.91
C LYS A 680 -0.22 -9.57 -7.37
N ASN A 681 0.69 -8.70 -7.76
CA ASN A 681 2.08 -8.80 -7.32
C ASN A 681 2.39 -7.91 -6.11
N VAL A 682 3.31 -8.37 -5.27
CA VAL A 682 3.93 -7.59 -4.19
C VAL A 682 5.39 -7.34 -4.56
N ASP A 683 5.78 -6.07 -4.63
CA ASP A 683 7.08 -5.62 -5.16
C ASP A 683 7.94 -4.85 -4.16
N SER A 684 7.40 -4.57 -2.97
CA SER A 684 8.02 -3.79 -1.89
C SER A 684 7.85 -4.56 -0.57
N ALA A 685 8.85 -4.50 0.31
CA ALA A 685 8.76 -5.09 1.64
C ALA A 685 8.35 -4.07 2.73
N GLU A 686 8.33 -2.78 2.38
CA GLU A 686 7.99 -1.69 3.29
C GLU A 686 6.49 -1.63 3.64
N HIS A 687 5.65 -2.26 2.83
CA HIS A 687 4.23 -2.50 3.10
C HIS A 687 3.82 -3.88 2.60
N ASP A 688 2.77 -4.44 3.20
CA ASP A 688 2.15 -5.69 2.79
C ASP A 688 0.70 -5.51 2.31
N ILE A 689 0.02 -6.60 2.00
CA ILE A 689 -1.36 -6.59 1.49
C ILE A 689 -2.38 -6.07 2.52
N ALA A 690 -2.06 -6.06 3.81
CA ALA A 690 -2.89 -5.56 4.90
C ALA A 690 -2.42 -4.19 5.41
N ASP A 691 -1.60 -3.47 4.63
CA ASP A 691 -1.14 -2.11 4.91
C ASP A 691 -1.65 -1.06 3.91
N SER A 692 -2.31 -1.50 2.84
CA SER A 692 -2.89 -0.62 1.83
C SER A 692 -4.20 -1.18 1.31
N ASP A 693 -5.21 -0.32 1.28
CA ASP A 693 -6.53 -0.65 0.78
C ASP A 693 -6.55 -1.07 -0.69
N ASP A 694 -5.64 -0.55 -1.51
CA ASP A 694 -5.57 -0.83 -2.94
C ASP A 694 -5.51 -2.34 -3.25
N TYR A 695 -4.87 -3.15 -2.39
CA TYR A 695 -4.78 -4.59 -2.63
C TYR A 695 -6.14 -5.27 -2.62
N PHE A 696 -6.96 -5.10 -1.57
CA PHE A 696 -8.29 -5.72 -1.54
C PHE A 696 -9.22 -5.08 -2.57
N GLN A 697 -9.08 -3.78 -2.84
CA GLN A 697 -9.88 -3.09 -3.84
C GLN A 697 -9.69 -3.67 -5.25
N TYR A 698 -8.44 -3.92 -5.66
CA TYR A 698 -8.13 -4.38 -7.01
C TYR A 698 -8.11 -5.91 -7.14
N HIS A 699 -7.39 -6.60 -6.24
CA HIS A 699 -7.26 -8.06 -6.25
C HIS A 699 -8.53 -8.71 -5.72
N GLY A 700 -8.95 -8.35 -4.51
CA GLY A 700 -10.20 -8.82 -3.93
C GLY A 700 -11.41 -8.44 -4.78
N GLY A 701 -11.51 -7.18 -5.23
CA GLY A 701 -12.59 -6.74 -6.13
C GLY A 701 -12.67 -7.54 -7.44
N MET A 702 -11.52 -7.97 -7.98
CA MET A 702 -11.50 -8.89 -9.13
C MET A 702 -12.05 -10.27 -8.77
N VAL A 703 -11.62 -10.85 -7.63
CA VAL A 703 -12.12 -12.14 -7.13
C VAL A 703 -13.64 -12.09 -6.93
N ALA A 704 -14.16 -11.10 -6.19
CA ALA A 704 -15.59 -10.91 -5.96
C ALA A 704 -16.38 -10.75 -7.26
N THR A 705 -15.85 -9.98 -8.22
CA THR A 705 -16.52 -9.79 -9.52
C THR A 705 -16.57 -11.09 -10.33
N VAL A 706 -15.50 -11.88 -10.32
CA VAL A 706 -15.52 -13.20 -10.98
C VAL A 706 -16.53 -14.12 -10.29
N ARG A 707 -16.50 -14.21 -8.96
CA ARG A 707 -17.44 -15.01 -8.15
C ARG A 707 -18.90 -14.63 -8.43
N ALA A 708 -19.23 -13.34 -8.48
CA ALA A 708 -20.57 -12.87 -8.81
C ALA A 708 -21.02 -13.30 -10.23
N LEU A 709 -20.10 -13.32 -11.20
CA LEU A 709 -20.41 -13.62 -12.60
C LEU A 709 -20.49 -15.12 -12.92
N THR A 710 -19.80 -15.97 -12.16
CA THR A 710 -19.65 -17.41 -12.43
C THR A 710 -20.29 -18.30 -11.36
N GLY A 711 -20.52 -17.77 -10.16
CA GLY A 711 -20.93 -18.51 -8.97
C GLY A 711 -19.79 -19.27 -8.28
N ALA A 712 -18.54 -19.06 -8.67
CA ALA A 712 -17.38 -19.74 -8.09
C ALA A 712 -16.13 -18.84 -8.08
N ASP A 713 -15.30 -18.97 -7.05
CA ASP A 713 -14.05 -18.22 -6.96
C ASP A 713 -13.02 -18.66 -8.02
N PRO A 714 -12.32 -17.71 -8.65
CA PRO A 714 -11.07 -18.04 -9.33
C PRO A 714 -10.00 -18.41 -8.29
N LYS A 715 -8.94 -19.08 -8.72
CA LYS A 715 -7.73 -19.17 -7.89
C LYS A 715 -7.17 -17.77 -7.68
N ALA A 716 -6.95 -17.36 -6.43
CA ALA A 716 -6.38 -16.06 -6.10
C ALA A 716 -4.90 -16.21 -5.74
N TYR A 717 -3.99 -15.67 -6.56
CA TYR A 717 -2.55 -15.80 -6.38
C TYR A 717 -1.86 -14.45 -6.14
N VAL A 718 -0.77 -14.49 -5.38
CA VAL A 718 0.12 -13.37 -5.11
C VAL A 718 1.52 -13.68 -5.62
N GLY A 719 2.01 -12.85 -6.55
CA GLY A 719 3.38 -12.93 -7.04
C GLY A 719 4.32 -12.08 -6.17
N ASP A 720 5.19 -12.72 -5.39
CA ASP A 720 6.19 -12.04 -4.57
C ASP A 720 7.48 -11.80 -5.39
N SER A 721 7.74 -10.53 -5.68
CA SER A 721 8.93 -10.04 -6.38
C SER A 721 9.73 -9.02 -5.55
N THR A 722 9.50 -9.01 -4.22
CA THR A 722 10.22 -8.15 -3.27
C THR A 722 11.72 -8.40 -3.32
N SER A 723 12.11 -9.67 -3.53
CA SER A 723 13.46 -10.10 -3.89
C SER A 723 13.47 -10.61 -5.34
N PRO A 724 14.00 -9.83 -6.32
CA PRO A 724 14.01 -10.24 -7.73
C PRO A 724 14.76 -11.55 -8.01
N ASP A 725 15.68 -11.93 -7.12
CA ASP A 725 16.47 -13.16 -7.22
C ASP A 725 15.76 -14.39 -6.61
N ALA A 726 14.60 -14.20 -5.96
CA ALA A 726 13.86 -15.25 -5.25
C ALA A 726 12.33 -15.09 -5.42
N ILE A 727 11.89 -15.06 -6.68
CA ILE A 727 10.49 -14.89 -7.07
C ILE A 727 9.67 -16.12 -6.67
N ARG A 728 8.50 -15.89 -6.07
CA ARG A 728 7.60 -16.95 -5.60
C ARG A 728 6.15 -16.59 -5.86
N THR A 729 5.32 -17.60 -6.11
CA THR A 729 3.86 -17.46 -6.19
C THR A 729 3.22 -18.18 -5.01
N ARG A 730 2.36 -17.46 -4.28
CA ARG A 730 1.54 -17.98 -3.19
C ARG A 730 0.06 -17.84 -3.52
N THR A 731 -0.79 -18.59 -2.83
CA THR A 731 -2.20 -18.25 -2.77
C THR A 731 -2.41 -16.99 -1.94
N LEU A 732 -3.51 -16.28 -2.18
CA LEU A 732 -3.90 -15.13 -1.36
C LEU A 732 -4.15 -15.52 0.10
N ALA A 733 -4.67 -16.72 0.36
CA ALA A 733 -4.85 -17.24 1.72
C ALA A 733 -3.50 -17.47 2.41
N GLU A 734 -2.52 -18.09 1.72
CA GLU A 734 -1.15 -18.28 2.22
C GLU A 734 -0.49 -16.92 2.54
N GLU A 735 -0.63 -15.92 1.66
CA GLU A 735 -0.05 -14.60 1.90
C GLU A 735 -0.76 -13.85 3.04
N THR A 736 -2.09 -13.97 3.15
CA THR A 736 -2.87 -13.40 4.25
C THR A 736 -2.42 -13.99 5.59
N ALA A 737 -2.30 -15.31 5.69
CA ALA A 737 -1.80 -15.99 6.88
C ALA A 737 -0.34 -15.60 7.21
N ARG A 738 0.52 -15.51 6.18
CA ARG A 738 1.91 -15.10 6.33
C ARG A 738 2.01 -13.68 6.90
N VAL A 739 1.28 -12.73 6.33
CA VAL A 739 1.22 -11.33 6.81
C VAL A 739 0.62 -11.26 8.21
N PHE A 740 -0.43 -12.05 8.47
CA PHE A 740 -1.08 -12.10 9.78
C PHE A 740 -0.09 -12.44 10.89
N ARG A 741 0.71 -13.49 10.68
CA ARG A 741 1.70 -13.94 11.66
C ARG A 741 2.98 -13.12 11.66
N ALA A 742 3.51 -12.76 10.49
CA ALA A 742 4.76 -12.01 10.40
C ALA A 742 4.61 -10.60 10.97
N ARG A 743 3.41 -9.99 10.86
CA ARG A 743 3.20 -8.59 11.21
C ARG A 743 1.93 -8.31 12.02
N VAL A 744 0.72 -8.70 11.56
CA VAL A 744 -0.57 -8.28 12.17
C VAL A 744 -0.60 -8.50 13.68
N VAL A 745 -0.37 -9.74 14.10
CA VAL A 745 -0.36 -10.11 15.52
C VAL A 745 1.06 -10.35 16.04
N ASN A 746 2.07 -9.81 15.36
CA ASN A 746 3.45 -9.89 15.83
C ASN A 746 3.64 -8.88 16.98
N PRO A 747 4.00 -9.32 18.20
CA PRO A 747 4.16 -8.43 19.34
C PRO A 747 5.24 -7.37 19.12
N ARG A 748 6.24 -7.63 18.27
CA ARG A 748 7.26 -6.62 17.90
C ARG A 748 6.64 -5.47 17.11
N TRP A 749 5.74 -5.78 16.17
CA TRP A 749 5.07 -4.77 15.36
C TRP A 749 4.04 -3.99 16.19
N ILE A 750 3.22 -4.67 17.00
CA ILE A 750 2.26 -4.01 17.91
C ILE A 750 3.01 -3.05 18.84
N ALA A 751 4.07 -3.53 19.50
CA ALA A 751 4.91 -2.69 20.37
C ALA A 751 5.63 -1.57 19.60
N ALA A 752 5.87 -1.74 18.29
CA ALA A 752 6.41 -0.68 17.46
C ALA A 752 5.39 0.41 17.18
N MET A 753 4.16 0.06 16.83
CA MET A 753 3.08 1.02 16.64
C MET A 753 2.76 1.76 17.95
N GLN A 754 2.80 1.09 19.09
CA GLN A 754 2.61 1.72 20.41
C GLN A 754 3.58 2.87 20.73
N ARG A 755 4.75 2.94 20.07
CA ARG A 755 5.72 4.05 20.22
C ARG A 755 5.28 5.34 19.50
N HIS A 756 4.29 5.25 18.62
CA HIS A 756 3.88 6.31 17.69
C HIS A 756 2.45 6.84 17.95
N GLY A 757 1.95 6.71 19.19
CA GLY A 757 0.73 7.38 19.65
C GLY A 757 -0.47 7.19 18.72
N TYR A 758 -1.12 8.31 18.38
CA TYR A 758 -2.31 8.37 17.53
C TYR A 758 -2.12 7.66 16.20
N LYS A 759 -0.96 7.86 15.53
CA LYS A 759 -0.71 7.28 14.21
C LYS A 759 -0.40 5.79 14.28
N GLY A 760 0.27 5.35 15.34
CA GLY A 760 0.44 3.92 15.60
C GLY A 760 -0.90 3.21 15.79
N ALA A 761 -1.80 3.80 16.59
CA ALA A 761 -3.16 3.29 16.78
C ALA A 761 -3.97 3.28 15.48
N PHE A 762 -3.81 4.31 14.64
CA PHE A 762 -4.42 4.36 13.32
C PHE A 762 -3.97 3.20 12.42
N GLU A 763 -2.68 2.82 12.42
CA GLU A 763 -2.19 1.68 11.63
C GLU A 763 -2.77 0.34 12.10
N LEU A 764 -3.04 0.19 13.42
CA LEU A 764 -3.74 -0.97 13.96
C LEU A 764 -5.18 -1.05 13.41
N ALA A 765 -5.92 0.06 13.45
CA ALA A 765 -7.30 0.10 12.95
C ALA A 765 -7.38 -0.11 11.43
N ALA A 766 -6.52 0.56 10.67
CA ALA A 766 -6.45 0.41 9.22
C ALA A 766 -6.16 -1.06 8.81
N THR A 767 -5.29 -1.75 9.54
CA THR A 767 -5.05 -3.20 9.33
C THR A 767 -6.35 -4.00 9.43
N VAL A 768 -7.19 -3.74 10.44
CA VAL A 768 -8.45 -4.45 10.66
C VAL A 768 -9.42 -4.17 9.51
N ASP A 769 -9.55 -2.91 9.08
CA ASP A 769 -10.37 -2.54 7.93
C ASP A 769 -9.91 -3.23 6.64
N TYR A 770 -8.60 -3.34 6.41
CA TYR A 770 -8.06 -3.93 5.18
C TYR A 770 -8.21 -5.46 5.16
N LEU A 771 -8.02 -6.12 6.30
CA LEU A 771 -8.31 -7.55 6.44
C LEU A 771 -9.79 -7.82 6.23
N PHE A 772 -10.67 -7.02 6.83
CA PHE A 772 -12.12 -7.11 6.59
C PHE A 772 -12.47 -6.91 5.11
N GLY A 773 -11.88 -5.91 4.45
CA GLY A 773 -12.10 -5.65 3.02
C GLY A 773 -11.64 -6.83 2.14
N PHE A 774 -10.52 -7.47 2.48
CA PHE A 774 -10.06 -8.69 1.82
C PHE A 774 -11.00 -9.87 2.07
N ASP A 775 -11.54 -9.99 3.27
CA ASP A 775 -12.46 -11.07 3.59
C ASP A 775 -13.81 -10.90 2.88
N ALA A 776 -14.37 -9.70 2.91
CA ALA A 776 -15.58 -9.33 2.18
C ALA A 776 -15.48 -9.60 0.68
N THR A 777 -14.28 -9.51 0.10
CA THR A 777 -14.07 -9.64 -1.34
C THR A 777 -13.54 -11.01 -1.77
N ALA A 778 -12.76 -11.69 -0.93
CA ALA A 778 -12.05 -12.93 -1.29
C ALA A 778 -12.18 -14.07 -0.26
N GLY A 779 -12.77 -13.84 0.91
CA GLY A 779 -13.01 -14.89 1.91
C GLY A 779 -11.74 -15.51 2.48
N VAL A 780 -10.72 -14.69 2.75
CA VAL A 780 -9.36 -15.14 3.11
C VAL A 780 -9.00 -14.96 4.59
N VAL A 781 -9.91 -14.43 5.41
CA VAL A 781 -9.69 -14.27 6.85
C VAL A 781 -10.47 -15.34 7.60
N HIS A 782 -9.76 -16.21 8.31
CA HIS A 782 -10.40 -17.27 9.09
C HIS A 782 -10.89 -16.78 10.46
N ASP A 783 -11.91 -17.42 11.03
CA ASP A 783 -12.47 -17.09 12.36
C ASP A 783 -11.41 -16.91 13.46
N TRP A 784 -10.39 -17.79 13.49
CA TRP A 784 -9.31 -17.70 14.47
C TRP A 784 -8.49 -16.40 14.35
N MET A 785 -8.40 -15.82 13.14
CA MET A 785 -7.73 -14.55 12.90
C MET A 785 -8.54 -13.40 13.48
N TYR A 786 -9.87 -13.38 13.29
CA TYR A 786 -10.74 -12.40 13.94
C TYR A 786 -10.70 -12.52 15.46
N GLU A 787 -10.75 -13.74 16.00
CA GLU A 787 -10.64 -13.98 17.44
C GLU A 787 -9.30 -13.49 18.00
N LYS A 788 -8.20 -13.67 17.23
CA LYS A 788 -6.90 -13.12 17.58
C LYS A 788 -6.85 -11.60 17.50
N LEU A 789 -7.46 -10.97 16.51
CA LEU A 789 -7.57 -9.52 16.45
C LEU A 789 -8.36 -8.96 17.64
N ALA A 790 -9.52 -9.55 17.94
CA ALA A 790 -10.32 -9.19 19.11
C ALA A 790 -9.50 -9.29 20.40
N THR A 791 -8.79 -10.41 20.59
CA THR A 791 -8.01 -10.64 21.80
C THR A 791 -6.81 -9.71 21.91
N GLU A 792 -5.98 -9.62 20.87
CA GLU A 792 -4.69 -8.91 20.93
C GLU A 792 -4.83 -7.39 20.75
N TYR A 793 -5.83 -6.92 19.98
CA TYR A 793 -5.99 -5.49 19.73
C TYR A 793 -6.96 -4.82 20.71
N VAL A 794 -8.08 -5.49 21.05
CA VAL A 794 -9.16 -4.89 21.85
C VAL A 794 -9.09 -5.31 23.31
N LEU A 795 -8.88 -6.59 23.59
CA LEU A 795 -9.00 -7.14 24.95
C LEU A 795 -7.68 -7.20 25.73
N ASP A 796 -6.53 -7.15 25.04
CA ASP A 796 -5.24 -7.01 25.72
C ASP A 796 -5.18 -5.67 26.45
N GLU A 797 -5.01 -5.71 27.77
CA GLU A 797 -5.07 -4.53 28.64
C GLU A 797 -4.03 -3.46 28.25
N THR A 798 -2.85 -3.87 27.78
CA THR A 798 -1.78 -2.93 27.42
C THR A 798 -2.12 -2.21 26.12
N ASN A 799 -2.58 -2.95 25.12
CA ASN A 799 -2.94 -2.37 23.83
C ASN A 799 -4.23 -1.55 23.92
N GLN A 800 -5.20 -2.01 24.71
CA GLN A 800 -6.44 -1.29 24.97
C GLN A 800 -6.16 0.07 25.63
N GLU A 801 -5.35 0.12 26.69
CA GLU A 801 -4.96 1.37 27.35
C GLU A 801 -4.23 2.31 26.39
N PHE A 802 -3.33 1.77 25.56
CA PHE A 802 -2.67 2.54 24.51
C PHE A 802 -3.66 3.17 23.53
N LEU A 803 -4.62 2.39 23.04
CA LEU A 803 -5.64 2.81 22.10
C LEU A 803 -6.58 3.85 22.73
N ARG A 804 -7.11 3.60 23.93
CA ARG A 804 -7.96 4.55 24.69
C ARG A 804 -7.28 5.90 24.90
N ARG A 805 -6.00 5.88 25.26
CA ARG A 805 -5.22 7.11 25.48
C ARG A 805 -4.97 7.87 24.17
N SER A 806 -4.45 7.18 23.16
CA SER A 806 -3.83 7.83 22.00
C SER A 806 -4.82 8.07 20.86
N ASN A 807 -5.75 7.13 20.63
CA ASN A 807 -6.75 7.21 19.56
C ASN A 807 -8.01 6.37 19.90
N PRO A 808 -8.88 6.87 20.80
CA PRO A 808 -10.09 6.16 21.19
C PRO A 808 -11.07 5.93 20.01
N TRP A 809 -11.07 6.81 19.00
CA TRP A 809 -11.86 6.63 17.78
C TRP A 809 -11.41 5.40 16.98
N ALA A 810 -10.10 5.13 16.91
CA ALA A 810 -9.59 3.92 16.28
C ALA A 810 -9.98 2.65 17.05
N LEU A 811 -10.02 2.70 18.39
CA LEU A 811 -10.51 1.58 19.20
C LEU A 811 -11.98 1.30 18.91
N ARG A 812 -12.81 2.35 18.90
CA ARG A 812 -14.23 2.24 18.54
C ARG A 812 -14.40 1.61 17.17
N GLY A 813 -13.70 2.12 16.15
CA GLY A 813 -13.75 1.59 14.78
C GLY A 813 -13.29 0.13 14.65
N ILE A 814 -12.26 -0.29 15.39
CA ILE A 814 -11.85 -1.71 15.43
C ILE A 814 -13.00 -2.58 15.96
N VAL A 815 -13.63 -2.18 17.08
CA VAL A 815 -14.71 -2.96 17.69
C VAL A 815 -15.93 -3.01 16.76
N GLU A 816 -16.32 -1.89 16.16
CA GLU A 816 -17.41 -1.82 15.18
C GLU A 816 -17.15 -2.74 13.99
N ARG A 817 -15.92 -2.71 13.45
CA ARG A 817 -15.58 -3.55 12.29
C ARG A 817 -15.58 -5.04 12.61
N LEU A 818 -15.11 -5.43 13.80
CA LEU A 818 -15.16 -6.82 14.25
C LEU A 818 -16.61 -7.30 14.48
N HIS A 819 -17.47 -6.44 15.04
CA HIS A 819 -18.90 -6.73 15.13
C HIS A 819 -19.55 -6.83 13.75
N GLU A 820 -19.23 -5.94 12.82
CA GLU A 820 -19.73 -6.00 11.44
C GLU A 820 -19.31 -7.31 10.75
N ALA A 821 -18.08 -7.78 10.98
CA ALA A 821 -17.63 -9.08 10.46
C ALA A 821 -18.51 -10.23 10.97
N ALA A 822 -18.86 -10.22 12.25
CA ALA A 822 -19.75 -11.22 12.85
C ALA A 822 -21.19 -11.10 12.31
N GLU A 823 -21.74 -9.89 12.22
CA GLU A 823 -23.10 -9.65 11.70
C GLU A 823 -23.26 -10.07 10.23
N ARG A 824 -22.21 -9.90 9.42
CA ARG A 824 -22.18 -10.32 8.01
C ARG A 824 -21.85 -11.81 7.83
N GLY A 825 -21.51 -12.53 8.91
CA GLY A 825 -21.10 -13.93 8.85
C GLY A 825 -19.72 -14.16 8.21
N LEU A 826 -18.90 -13.11 8.13
CA LEU A 826 -17.49 -13.18 7.75
C LEU A 826 -16.66 -13.81 8.89
N TRP A 827 -16.91 -13.35 10.12
CA TRP A 827 -16.57 -14.10 11.32
C TRP A 827 -17.74 -15.03 11.65
N ALA A 828 -17.64 -16.29 11.27
CA ALA A 828 -18.78 -17.20 11.22
C ALA A 828 -19.19 -17.75 12.59
N GLU A 829 -18.22 -18.14 13.42
CA GLU A 829 -18.45 -18.75 14.75
C GLU A 829 -17.72 -17.97 15.87
N PRO A 830 -18.08 -16.70 16.14
CA PRO A 830 -17.50 -15.94 17.24
C PRO A 830 -17.86 -16.52 18.62
N ASP A 831 -16.92 -16.47 19.57
CA ASP A 831 -17.22 -16.77 20.98
C ASP A 831 -18.07 -15.64 21.58
N ASP A 832 -19.27 -15.98 22.06
CA ASP A 832 -20.21 -15.07 22.71
C ASP A 832 -19.56 -14.28 23.86
N ALA A 833 -18.63 -14.87 24.61
CA ALA A 833 -17.93 -14.19 25.69
C ALA A 833 -16.96 -13.12 25.17
N VAL A 834 -16.29 -13.38 24.05
CA VAL A 834 -15.40 -12.41 23.38
C VAL A 834 -16.22 -11.24 22.83
N LEU A 835 -17.34 -11.52 22.15
CA LEU A 835 -18.25 -10.47 21.66
C LEU A 835 -18.79 -9.60 22.80
N GLN A 836 -19.23 -10.21 23.91
CA GLN A 836 -19.72 -9.46 25.08
C GLN A 836 -18.62 -8.60 25.72
N ALA A 837 -17.38 -9.11 25.79
CA ALA A 837 -16.26 -8.36 26.31
C ALA A 837 -15.95 -7.14 25.43
N MET A 838 -15.88 -7.32 24.10
CA MET A 838 -15.68 -6.20 23.16
C MET A 838 -16.81 -5.18 23.23
N GLN A 839 -18.07 -5.64 23.35
CA GLN A 839 -19.22 -4.75 23.52
C GLN A 839 -19.11 -3.89 24.80
N GLN A 840 -18.56 -4.43 25.88
CA GLN A 840 -18.29 -3.65 27.09
C GLN A 840 -17.20 -2.60 26.84
N VAL A 841 -16.14 -2.96 26.12
CA VAL A 841 -15.09 -2.00 25.70
C VAL A 841 -15.68 -0.87 24.87
N TYR A 842 -16.57 -1.18 23.92
CA TYR A 842 -17.26 -0.20 23.11
C TYR A 842 -18.04 0.80 23.97
N LEU A 843 -18.87 0.32 24.91
CA LEU A 843 -19.66 1.17 25.79
C LEU A 843 -18.81 2.06 26.70
N ASP A 844 -17.69 1.53 27.21
CA ASP A 844 -16.74 2.31 28.00
C ASP A 844 -16.12 3.44 27.18
N VAL A 845 -15.69 3.13 25.94
CA VAL A 845 -15.05 4.10 25.03
C VAL A 845 -16.04 5.17 24.56
N GLU A 846 -17.29 4.81 24.26
CA GLU A 846 -18.33 5.79 23.96
C GLU A 846 -18.54 6.76 25.13
N GLY A 847 -18.68 6.24 26.36
CA GLY A 847 -18.83 7.09 27.54
C GLY A 847 -17.63 8.03 27.73
N GLU A 848 -16.42 7.56 27.51
CA GLU A 848 -15.20 8.39 27.56
C GLU A 848 -15.14 9.47 26.46
N LEU A 849 -15.71 9.20 25.28
CA LEU A 849 -15.78 10.16 24.18
C LEU A 849 -16.86 11.22 24.41
N GLU A 850 -18.04 10.83 24.91
CA GLU A 850 -19.10 11.76 25.29
C GLU A 850 -18.64 12.71 26.41
N ASP A 851 -17.98 12.18 27.46
CA ASP A 851 -17.42 12.98 28.57
C ASP A 851 -16.32 13.96 28.12
N ARG A 852 -15.68 13.73 26.96
CA ARG A 852 -14.66 14.64 26.40
C ARG A 852 -15.26 15.81 25.61
N ASP A 853 -16.48 15.63 25.11
CA ASP A 853 -17.19 16.65 24.31
C ASP A 853 -18.02 17.60 25.20
N GLU A 854 -18.31 17.23 26.46
CA GLU A 854 -18.85 18.12 27.52
C GLU A 854 -17.80 19.03 28.17
#